data_AF-A0A078B6V0-F1
#
_entry.id   AF-A0A078B6V0-F1
#
_cell.length_a   1.000
_cell.length_b   1.000
_cell.length_c   1.000
_cell.angle_alpha   90.00
_cell.angle_beta   90.00
_cell.angle_gamma   90.00
#
_symmetry.space_group_name_H-M   'P 1'
#
loop_
_entity.id
_entity.type
_entity.pdbx_description
1 polymer ?
#
loop_
_entity_poly.entity_id
_entity_poly.type
_entity_poly.pdbx_seq_one_letter_code
_entity_poly.pdbx_strand_id
1 'polypeptide(L)'
;MQPWTFDAYLHNATHFVFDLEIPLKSYLGIGFGTSMFGSDMIVMIAHQNGTFEIFDMWSEDYEVPILDEQQDVKILSYTANSTYASVKICRSLETGDKKDFHIFKNREVDLMWAFVQNVDHIASHSMQQRGLFKILFKTVELTTDLLAIEGRQDIAFFFRWHGYCLTLSWNVFAFIMIFTNRYMKYFNHNNYMIHVFTGTLMGGFTFFYTFFASQKLKFNMNYQDRHHLIGAVVPLLLIAVGLTGKLARDRMFAMQRNHREIIPMRQRHATLGWTIIVISQGAILTGVYKYYSGIEQLRIYQGYFLLVVVEVLILYGFEFYIQKINSSKPTSDHIKKKISQEQFSKGILSGQQYVLLDDLVLDVSNYKLDHPGGLFLLHHNIGQDISKFFYGGYTYENYIPDKSGHIHSNAALSFAINKLAVAKLDKQGKIQGKYRIVERKSLNTTTSLIRLQSKKTSKQTLYSILDINTFGLHYLLSSSENPNHQRQYSFAHSLNPDIYQQNLRLIKQALDNSKDIIAVEKSYLTSDIYLTVKNYSQGLSSDLHNASKNDEFNINGLYGLGLGIYPSNQTKLTGNYLIFAGGTGIIPFLDLLSYILWYNLGLIPEQSSLIDGDFKIHLHCSFREKNDYIGQELIEGLKRVNQIKVMSNFQVKMRDQNNKEWEKDYLQKAVEQAEGKVNKIWVCGPPKMNESFNIFFNQLKKQFKFKNEILSLL
;
A
#
# COMPACT_ATOMS: atom_id res chain seq x y z
N MET A 1 2.96 -59.00 -0.13
CA MET A 1 2.58 -60.12 0.75
C MET A 1 3.29 -59.93 2.07
N GLN A 2 2.61 -60.21 3.18
CA GLN A 2 3.24 -60.16 4.49
C GLN A 2 4.08 -61.43 4.68
N PRO A 3 5.22 -61.35 5.38
CA PRO A 3 6.11 -62.49 5.56
C PRO A 3 5.66 -63.44 6.66
N TRP A 4 4.43 -63.30 7.16
CA TRP A 4 3.83 -64.15 8.18
C TRP A 4 2.40 -64.51 7.80
N THR A 5 1.90 -65.61 8.36
CA THR A 5 0.51 -66.07 8.20
C THR A 5 -0.18 -66.16 9.55
N PHE A 6 -1.50 -65.97 9.55
CA PHE A 6 -2.35 -66.06 10.73
C PHE A 6 -3.69 -66.65 10.30
N ASP A 7 -3.99 -67.84 10.81
CA ASP A 7 -5.27 -68.49 10.68
C ASP A 7 -5.83 -68.78 12.08
N ALA A 8 -7.15 -68.79 12.22
CA ALA A 8 -7.81 -69.12 13.47
C ALA A 8 -8.98 -70.09 13.26
N TYR A 9 -9.05 -71.13 14.07
CA TYR A 9 -10.12 -72.13 14.00
C TYR A 9 -10.51 -72.67 15.37
N LEU A 10 -11.77 -73.06 15.50
CA LEU A 10 -12.31 -73.54 16.77
C LEU A 10 -11.73 -74.92 17.10
N HIS A 11 -11.10 -75.07 18.25
CA HIS A 11 -10.56 -76.36 18.72
C HIS A 11 -11.65 -77.25 19.32
N ASN A 12 -12.49 -76.64 20.17
CA ASN A 12 -13.59 -77.29 20.88
C ASN A 12 -14.64 -76.23 21.26
N ALA A 13 -15.66 -76.59 22.03
CA ALA A 13 -16.74 -75.66 22.38
C ALA A 13 -16.28 -74.38 23.12
N THR A 14 -15.08 -74.36 23.71
CA THR A 14 -14.60 -73.27 24.58
C THR A 14 -13.27 -72.65 24.16
N HIS A 15 -12.54 -73.20 23.18
CA HIS A 15 -11.19 -72.74 22.82
C HIS A 15 -11.00 -72.54 21.30
N PHE A 16 -10.24 -71.51 20.94
CA PHE A 16 -9.70 -71.30 19.59
C PHE A 16 -8.23 -71.71 19.52
N VAL A 17 -7.82 -72.22 18.35
CA VAL A 17 -6.40 -72.33 17.96
C VAL A 17 -6.09 -71.22 16.97
N PHE A 18 -4.97 -70.54 17.18
CA PHE A 18 -4.33 -69.69 16.18
C PHE A 18 -3.14 -70.45 15.59
N ASP A 19 -3.10 -70.54 14.27
CA ASP A 19 -2.05 -71.19 13.48
C ASP A 19 -1.25 -70.11 12.75
N LEU A 20 0.04 -70.03 13.05
CA LEU A 20 0.90 -68.95 12.60
C LEU A 20 2.18 -69.47 11.97
N GLU A 21 2.65 -68.78 10.94
CA GLU A 21 4.02 -68.91 10.43
C GLU A 21 4.71 -67.55 10.56
N ILE A 22 5.82 -67.48 11.31
CA ILE A 22 6.51 -66.24 11.65
C ILE A 22 8.00 -66.38 11.30
N PRO A 23 8.63 -65.42 10.59
CA PRO A 23 10.07 -65.46 10.31
C PRO A 23 10.91 -65.52 11.58
N LEU A 24 12.02 -66.27 11.56
CA LEU A 24 12.97 -66.21 12.68
C LEU A 24 13.57 -64.80 12.82
N LYS A 25 14.01 -64.48 14.04
CA LYS A 25 14.53 -63.17 14.43
C LYS A 25 13.51 -62.05 14.17
N SER A 26 12.28 -62.26 14.65
CA SER A 26 11.21 -61.27 14.54
C SER A 26 10.25 -61.34 15.72
N TYR A 27 9.44 -60.29 15.89
CA TYR A 27 8.27 -60.33 16.77
C TYR A 27 7.00 -60.02 15.98
N LEU A 28 5.89 -60.65 16.39
CA LEU A 28 4.53 -60.40 15.92
C LEU A 28 3.63 -60.14 17.14
N GLY A 29 2.99 -58.97 17.19
CA GLY A 29 1.93 -58.67 18.14
C GLY A 29 0.58 -58.70 17.44
N ILE A 30 -0.42 -59.35 18.04
CA ILE A 30 -1.82 -59.33 17.61
C ILE A 30 -2.65 -58.77 18.76
N GLY A 31 -3.37 -57.68 18.53
CA GLY A 31 -4.25 -57.07 19.53
C GLY A 31 -5.72 -57.12 19.14
N PHE A 32 -6.61 -57.19 20.12
CA PHE A 32 -8.05 -57.20 19.91
C PHE A 32 -8.59 -55.76 19.92
N GLY A 33 -9.22 -55.35 18.82
CA GLY A 33 -9.78 -54.02 18.61
C GLY A 33 -9.10 -53.22 17.50
N THR A 34 -9.26 -51.89 17.54
CA THR A 34 -8.81 -50.98 16.47
C THR A 34 -7.73 -49.98 16.90
N SER A 35 -7.34 -49.95 18.18
CA SER A 35 -6.35 -49.03 18.76
C SER A 35 -5.58 -49.73 19.87
N MET A 36 -4.27 -49.49 20.00
CA MET A 36 -3.47 -50.05 21.11
C MET A 36 -3.97 -49.60 22.49
N PHE A 37 -4.52 -48.38 22.60
CA PHE A 37 -5.02 -47.87 23.87
C PHE A 37 -6.20 -48.70 24.39
N GLY A 38 -6.01 -49.37 25.53
CA GLY A 38 -7.02 -50.19 26.20
C GLY A 38 -7.31 -51.49 25.47
N SER A 39 -6.27 -52.19 25.00
CA SER A 39 -6.42 -53.42 24.21
C SER A 39 -5.61 -54.59 24.76
N ASP A 40 -6.26 -55.75 24.73
CA ASP A 40 -5.72 -57.10 24.90
C ASP A 40 -4.81 -57.45 23.71
N MET A 41 -3.64 -58.01 23.98
CA MET A 41 -2.63 -58.35 23.01
C MET A 41 -1.93 -59.68 23.29
N ILE A 42 -1.75 -60.46 22.22
CA ILE A 42 -0.88 -61.62 22.18
C ILE A 42 0.40 -61.23 21.45
N VAL A 43 1.53 -61.27 22.14
CA VAL A 43 2.84 -60.95 21.58
C VAL A 43 3.68 -62.20 21.46
N MET A 44 4.27 -62.41 20.29
CA MET A 44 5.03 -63.59 19.93
C MET A 44 6.42 -63.18 19.46
N ILE A 45 7.45 -63.86 19.95
CA ILE A 45 8.85 -63.60 19.59
C ILE A 45 9.46 -64.89 19.06
N ALA A 46 9.90 -64.87 17.79
CA ALA A 46 10.60 -65.97 17.15
C ALA A 46 12.09 -65.64 17.09
N HIS A 47 12.90 -66.36 17.87
CA HIS A 47 14.33 -66.07 18.01
C HIS A 47 15.17 -66.70 16.88
N GLN A 48 16.32 -66.11 16.59
CA GLN A 48 17.25 -66.63 15.57
C GLN A 48 17.73 -68.08 15.81
N ASN A 49 17.79 -68.51 17.06
CA ASN A 49 18.20 -69.87 17.47
C ASN A 49 17.06 -70.91 17.33
N GLY A 50 15.88 -70.51 16.86
CA GLY A 50 14.70 -71.36 16.72
C GLY A 50 13.83 -71.50 17.98
N THR A 51 14.13 -70.79 19.07
CA THR A 51 13.23 -70.73 20.24
C THR A 51 12.07 -69.77 19.98
N PHE A 52 10.95 -69.99 20.66
CA PHE A 52 9.72 -69.21 20.49
C PHE A 52 9.13 -68.86 21.86
N GLU A 53 8.79 -67.58 22.04
CA GLU A 53 8.16 -67.05 23.25
C GLU A 53 6.79 -66.44 22.92
N ILE A 54 5.86 -66.55 23.86
CA ILE A 54 4.52 -65.96 23.76
C ILE A 54 4.15 -65.28 25.08
N PHE A 55 3.51 -64.13 24.96
CA PHE A 55 3.07 -63.29 26.06
C PHE A 55 1.63 -62.85 25.84
N ASP A 56 0.83 -62.96 26.90
CA ASP A 56 -0.47 -62.33 27.03
C ASP A 56 -0.28 -60.97 27.73
N MET A 57 -0.73 -59.90 27.08
CA MET A 57 -0.35 -58.54 27.46
C MET A 57 -1.51 -57.56 27.29
N TRP A 58 -1.55 -56.55 28.15
CA TRP A 58 -2.50 -55.46 28.09
C TRP A 58 -1.81 -54.13 27.79
N SER A 59 -2.37 -53.37 26.87
CA SER A 59 -1.84 -52.07 26.47
C SER A 59 -2.69 -50.94 27.05
N GLU A 60 -2.11 -50.16 27.96
CA GLU A 60 -2.77 -48.98 28.55
C GLU A 60 -2.57 -47.70 27.73
N ASP A 61 -1.53 -47.66 26.89
CA ASP A 61 -1.19 -46.52 26.02
C ASP A 61 -0.54 -47.01 24.70
N TYR A 62 0.05 -46.11 23.91
CA TYR A 62 0.82 -46.41 22.69
C TYR A 62 2.30 -46.75 22.98
N GLU A 63 2.59 -47.28 24.16
CA GLU A 63 3.91 -47.72 24.60
C GLU A 63 4.06 -49.25 24.55
N VAL A 64 5.14 -49.79 25.11
CA VAL A 64 5.32 -51.25 25.23
C VAL A 64 4.21 -51.80 26.13
N PRO A 65 3.42 -52.80 25.69
CA PRO A 65 2.33 -53.34 26.50
C PRO A 65 2.88 -54.02 27.77
N ILE A 66 2.03 -54.13 28.79
CA ILE A 66 2.37 -54.68 30.10
C ILE A 66 1.91 -56.14 30.14
N LEU A 67 2.72 -57.03 30.72
CA LEU A 67 2.37 -58.43 30.88
C LEU A 67 1.15 -58.58 31.81
N ASP A 68 0.19 -59.42 31.44
CA ASP A 68 -0.98 -59.69 32.28
C ASP A 68 -0.65 -60.59 33.47
N GLU A 69 -1.33 -60.36 34.60
CA GLU A 69 -1.14 -61.13 35.84
C GLU A 69 -1.56 -62.60 35.64
N GLN A 70 -2.56 -62.83 34.79
CA GLN A 70 -2.97 -64.15 34.31
C GLN A 70 -2.52 -64.28 32.85
N GLN A 71 -1.99 -65.45 32.48
CA GLN A 71 -1.58 -65.75 31.10
C GLN A 71 -2.54 -66.80 30.54
N ASP A 72 -3.38 -66.41 29.59
CA ASP A 72 -4.48 -67.24 29.08
C ASP A 72 -4.23 -67.84 27.69
N VAL A 73 -2.99 -67.72 27.21
CA VAL A 73 -2.52 -68.30 25.96
C VAL A 73 -1.54 -69.45 26.22
N LYS A 74 -1.71 -70.57 25.51
CA LYS A 74 -0.84 -71.76 25.63
C LYS A 74 -0.33 -72.21 24.26
N ILE A 75 0.94 -72.62 24.20
CA ILE A 75 1.51 -73.23 22.99
C ILE A 75 1.06 -74.69 22.91
N LEU A 76 0.41 -75.07 21.80
CA LEU A 76 0.04 -76.46 21.51
C LEU A 76 1.18 -77.22 20.82
N SER A 77 1.81 -76.58 19.84
CA SER A 77 2.94 -77.15 19.10
C SER A 77 3.73 -76.02 18.44
N TYR A 78 5.05 -76.17 18.35
CA TYR A 78 5.87 -75.32 17.51
C TYR A 78 6.97 -76.12 16.83
N THR A 79 7.30 -75.75 15.60
CA THR A 79 8.41 -76.30 14.83
C THR A 79 9.10 -75.16 14.10
N ALA A 80 10.42 -75.05 14.26
CA ALA A 80 11.22 -74.05 13.55
C ALA A 80 12.09 -74.72 12.48
N ASN A 81 12.15 -74.11 11.30
CA ASN A 81 13.15 -74.42 10.27
C ASN A 81 14.21 -73.31 10.21
N SER A 82 15.07 -73.29 9.19
CA SER A 82 16.14 -72.27 9.08
C SER A 82 15.65 -70.83 8.85
N THR A 83 14.36 -70.64 8.58
CA THR A 83 13.78 -69.37 8.11
C THR A 83 12.51 -68.93 8.85
N TYR A 84 11.68 -69.86 9.32
CA TYR A 84 10.37 -69.61 9.92
C TYR A 84 10.13 -70.52 11.12
N ALA A 85 9.32 -70.04 12.06
CA ALA A 85 8.67 -70.81 13.11
C ALA A 85 7.19 -70.98 12.78
N SER A 86 6.74 -72.23 12.66
CA SER A 86 5.32 -72.59 12.57
C SER A 86 4.82 -72.90 13.97
N VAL A 87 3.81 -72.17 14.45
CA VAL A 87 3.34 -72.23 15.84
C VAL A 87 1.83 -72.31 15.87
N LYS A 88 1.33 -73.25 16.68
CA LYS A 88 -0.08 -73.33 17.06
C LYS A 88 -0.24 -72.98 18.52
N ILE A 89 -1.04 -71.96 18.80
CA ILE A 89 -1.36 -71.51 20.16
C ILE A 89 -2.86 -71.64 20.40
N CYS A 90 -3.27 -71.91 21.64
CA CYS A 90 -4.68 -71.95 22.01
C CYS A 90 -5.02 -70.92 23.07
N ARG A 91 -6.25 -70.40 22.99
CA ARG A 91 -6.84 -69.47 23.94
C ARG A 91 -8.32 -69.79 24.16
N SER A 92 -8.81 -69.62 25.38
CA SER A 92 -10.25 -69.75 25.69
C SER A 92 -11.05 -68.61 25.06
N LEU A 93 -12.32 -68.85 24.72
CA LEU A 93 -13.26 -67.81 24.26
C LEU A 93 -13.52 -66.76 25.34
N GLU A 94 -13.56 -67.23 26.58
CA GLU A 94 -13.79 -66.44 27.78
C GLU A 94 -12.76 -66.92 28.82
N THR A 95 -11.88 -66.02 29.22
CA THR A 95 -10.77 -66.30 30.14
C THR A 95 -11.11 -65.90 31.57
N GLY A 96 -12.05 -64.96 31.74
CA GLY A 96 -12.47 -64.42 33.02
C GLY A 96 -11.58 -63.28 33.53
N ASP A 97 -10.51 -62.94 32.81
CA ASP A 97 -9.72 -61.72 33.05
C ASP A 97 -10.49 -60.50 32.52
N LYS A 98 -10.47 -59.40 33.29
CA LYS A 98 -11.09 -58.12 32.90
C LYS A 98 -10.33 -57.40 31.80
N LYS A 99 -9.04 -57.72 31.62
CA LYS A 99 -8.18 -57.18 30.56
C LYS A 99 -8.28 -57.99 29.28
N ASP A 100 -9.02 -59.10 29.29
CA ASP A 100 -9.16 -59.96 28.14
C ASP A 100 -10.39 -59.64 27.29
N PHE A 101 -10.20 -59.72 25.98
CA PHE A 101 -11.26 -59.63 25.01
C PHE A 101 -12.03 -60.95 24.93
N HIS A 102 -13.33 -60.89 25.26
CA HIS A 102 -14.23 -62.02 25.06
C HIS A 102 -14.47 -62.29 23.56
N ILE A 103 -14.03 -63.45 23.08
CA ILE A 103 -14.18 -63.84 21.67
C ILE A 103 -15.57 -64.42 21.42
N PHE A 104 -16.42 -63.66 20.74
CA PHE A 104 -17.77 -64.11 20.36
C PHE A 104 -17.73 -64.99 19.11
N LYS A 105 -18.37 -66.16 19.17
CA LYS A 105 -18.56 -67.03 18.00
C LYS A 105 -19.44 -66.35 16.94
N ASN A 106 -19.14 -66.60 15.66
CA ASN A 106 -19.89 -66.12 14.51
C ASN A 106 -20.05 -64.59 14.45
N ARG A 107 -19.08 -63.86 15.02
CA ARG A 107 -19.00 -62.41 14.97
C ARG A 107 -17.67 -61.98 14.36
N GLU A 108 -17.70 -60.95 13.51
CA GLU A 108 -16.48 -60.29 13.07
C GLU A 108 -15.81 -59.59 14.24
N VAL A 109 -14.51 -59.82 14.39
CA VAL A 109 -13.66 -59.17 15.38
C VAL A 109 -12.60 -58.36 14.63
N ASP A 110 -12.49 -57.09 14.98
CA ASP A 110 -11.39 -56.25 14.55
C ASP A 110 -10.12 -56.65 15.31
N LEU A 111 -9.06 -56.95 14.57
CA LEU A 111 -7.74 -57.25 15.10
C LEU A 111 -6.73 -56.22 14.58
N MET A 112 -5.78 -55.87 15.43
CA MET A 112 -4.59 -55.12 15.05
C MET A 112 -3.38 -56.04 15.04
N TRP A 113 -2.40 -55.72 14.20
CA TRP A 113 -1.12 -56.43 14.21
C TRP A 113 0.06 -55.45 14.19
N ALA A 114 1.19 -55.88 14.74
CA ALA A 114 2.48 -55.22 14.60
C ALA A 114 3.57 -56.26 14.35
N PHE A 115 4.47 -56.02 13.39
CA PHE A 115 5.48 -56.99 13.00
C PHE A 115 6.81 -56.33 12.66
N VAL A 116 7.89 -56.77 13.31
CA VAL A 116 9.25 -56.25 13.07
C VAL A 116 10.22 -57.39 12.90
N GLN A 117 11.01 -57.36 11.82
CA GLN A 117 12.08 -58.31 11.52
C GLN A 117 13.43 -57.83 12.05
N ASN A 118 14.36 -58.76 12.15
CA ASN A 118 15.73 -58.59 12.63
C ASN A 118 15.83 -58.18 14.10
N VAL A 119 14.87 -58.58 14.92
CA VAL A 119 14.81 -58.31 16.36
C VAL A 119 14.48 -59.58 17.15
N ASP A 120 15.03 -59.71 18.35
CA ASP A 120 14.77 -60.83 19.27
C ASP A 120 14.06 -60.33 20.56
N HIS A 121 13.38 -59.18 20.48
CA HIS A 121 12.63 -58.53 21.57
C HIS A 121 11.52 -57.65 20.98
N ILE A 122 10.59 -57.17 21.82
CA ILE A 122 9.58 -56.19 21.43
C ILE A 122 10.27 -54.88 21.06
N ALA A 123 10.08 -54.43 19.82
CA ALA A 123 10.69 -53.21 19.29
C ALA A 123 9.63 -52.23 18.77
N SER A 124 10.01 -50.96 18.64
CA SER A 124 9.14 -49.96 18.01
C SER A 124 8.91 -50.28 16.53
N HIS A 125 7.67 -50.17 16.08
CA HIS A 125 7.24 -50.47 14.72
C HIS A 125 6.74 -49.21 14.02
N SER A 126 7.09 -49.04 12.73
CA SER A 126 6.61 -47.94 11.90
C SER A 126 5.17 -48.15 11.40
N MET A 127 4.59 -47.14 10.74
CA MET A 127 3.24 -47.28 10.14
C MET A 127 3.13 -48.38 9.08
N GLN A 128 4.24 -48.82 8.48
CA GLN A 128 4.30 -49.91 7.49
C GLN A 128 4.39 -51.29 8.15
N GLN A 129 4.77 -51.33 9.43
CA GLN A 129 4.99 -52.52 10.24
C GLN A 129 3.82 -52.80 11.19
N ARG A 130 2.65 -52.19 10.95
CA ARG A 130 1.42 -52.44 11.72
C ARG A 130 0.17 -52.40 10.87
N GLY A 131 -0.89 -53.02 11.36
CA GLY A 131 -2.11 -53.31 10.60
C GLY A 131 -3.38 -53.36 11.41
N LEU A 132 -4.49 -53.36 10.67
CA LEU A 132 -5.81 -53.76 11.13
C LEU A 132 -6.34 -54.76 10.11
N PHE A 133 -7.01 -55.79 10.59
CA PHE A 133 -7.73 -56.76 9.78
C PHE A 133 -8.92 -57.27 10.57
N LYS A 134 -9.88 -57.89 9.88
CA LYS A 134 -11.03 -58.52 10.52
C LYS A 134 -10.95 -60.03 10.36
N ILE A 135 -11.35 -60.74 11.39
CA ILE A 135 -11.55 -62.19 11.30
C ILE A 135 -12.94 -62.55 11.79
N LEU A 136 -13.57 -63.51 11.11
CA LEU A 136 -14.83 -64.10 11.51
C LEU A 136 -14.56 -65.47 12.16
N PHE A 137 -14.74 -65.55 13.47
CA PHE A 137 -14.56 -66.77 14.25
C PHE A 137 -15.73 -67.74 14.05
N LYS A 138 -15.72 -68.52 12.95
CA LYS A 138 -16.79 -69.47 12.58
C LYS A 138 -16.71 -70.81 13.35
N THR A 139 -17.87 -71.37 13.67
CA THR A 139 -18.04 -72.78 14.12
C THR A 139 -18.02 -73.77 12.93
N VAL A 140 -16.86 -73.91 12.24
CA VAL A 140 -16.48 -74.96 11.23
C VAL A 140 -17.37 -75.03 9.95
N GLU A 141 -16.94 -75.20 8.69
CA GLU A 141 -15.70 -75.60 7.98
C GLU A 141 -15.06 -74.46 7.14
N LEU A 142 -13.82 -74.70 6.70
CA LEU A 142 -12.98 -73.84 5.86
C LEU A 142 -13.73 -73.16 4.69
N THR A 143 -13.70 -71.84 4.67
CA THR A 143 -13.69 -71.02 3.45
C THR A 143 -12.91 -69.75 3.75
N THR A 144 -11.68 -69.70 3.25
CA THR A 144 -10.82 -68.52 3.22
C THR A 144 -11.36 -67.54 2.18
N ASP A 145 -12.27 -66.66 2.60
CA ASP A 145 -12.54 -65.43 1.84
C ASP A 145 -11.65 -64.32 2.41
N LEU A 146 -10.55 -64.06 1.70
CA LEU A 146 -9.71 -62.88 1.89
C LEU A 146 -10.54 -61.63 1.57
N LEU A 147 -11.08 -60.96 2.59
CA LEU A 147 -11.59 -59.60 2.44
C LEU A 147 -10.41 -58.64 2.27
N ALA A 148 -10.30 -58.12 1.04
CA ALA A 148 -9.30 -57.13 0.65
C ALA A 148 -9.41 -55.84 1.49
N ILE A 149 -8.26 -55.36 1.94
CA ILE A 149 -8.05 -54.15 2.75
C ILE A 149 -8.16 -52.92 1.84
N GLU A 150 -9.34 -52.33 1.67
CA GLU A 150 -9.52 -51.10 0.85
C GLU A 150 -9.47 -49.77 1.65
N GLY A 151 -9.55 -49.79 2.99
CA GLY A 151 -9.75 -48.54 3.77
C GLY A 151 -8.49 -47.74 4.19
N ARG A 152 -7.27 -48.27 3.99
CA ARG A 152 -6.04 -47.76 4.65
C ARG A 152 -5.19 -46.78 3.84
N GLN A 153 -5.27 -46.79 2.50
CA GLN A 153 -4.45 -45.88 1.68
C GLN A 153 -4.97 -44.44 1.68
N ASP A 154 -6.28 -44.23 1.83
CA ASP A 154 -6.91 -42.92 1.62
C ASP A 154 -6.58 -41.86 2.68
N ILE A 155 -6.38 -42.26 3.94
CA ILE A 155 -6.18 -41.30 5.05
C ILE A 155 -4.75 -40.75 5.06
N ALA A 156 -3.75 -41.63 4.97
CA ALA A 156 -2.35 -41.22 4.93
C ALA A 156 -2.04 -40.41 3.65
N PHE A 157 -2.65 -40.80 2.54
CA PHE A 157 -2.58 -40.04 1.29
C PHE A 157 -3.16 -38.64 1.43
N PHE A 158 -4.34 -38.50 2.07
CA PHE A 158 -4.96 -37.20 2.32
C PHE A 158 -4.05 -36.25 3.14
N PHE A 159 -3.49 -36.72 4.26
CA PHE A 159 -2.64 -35.87 5.11
C PHE A 159 -1.32 -35.48 4.45
N ARG A 160 -0.77 -36.33 3.57
CA ARG A 160 0.40 -36.00 2.77
C ARG A 160 0.10 -34.88 1.76
N TRP A 161 -1.03 -34.97 1.05
CA TRP A 161 -1.47 -33.91 0.13
C TRP A 161 -1.85 -32.62 0.86
N HIS A 162 -2.49 -32.71 2.02
CA HIS A 162 -2.72 -31.58 2.92
C HIS A 162 -1.41 -30.82 3.20
N GLY A 163 -0.35 -31.55 3.60
CA GLY A 163 0.96 -30.97 3.86
C GLY A 163 1.55 -30.26 2.63
N TYR A 164 1.56 -30.91 1.46
CA TYR A 164 2.12 -30.33 0.24
C TYR A 164 1.33 -29.11 -0.25
N CYS A 165 0.01 -29.21 -0.33
CA CYS A 165 -0.84 -28.14 -0.83
C CYS A 165 -0.81 -26.90 0.08
N LEU A 166 -0.85 -27.10 1.41
CA LEU A 166 -0.79 -25.97 2.34
C LEU A 166 0.62 -25.35 2.40
N THR A 167 1.68 -26.16 2.27
CA THR A 167 3.05 -25.64 2.17
C THR A 167 3.20 -24.78 0.91
N LEU A 168 2.75 -25.28 -0.25
CA LEU A 168 2.78 -24.52 -1.50
C LEU A 168 1.96 -23.23 -1.40
N SER A 169 0.76 -23.32 -0.83
CA SER A 169 -0.16 -22.19 -0.67
C SER A 169 0.44 -21.06 0.18
N TRP A 170 0.96 -21.40 1.37
CA TRP A 170 1.48 -20.42 2.33
C TRP A 170 2.91 -19.95 2.08
N ASN A 171 3.65 -20.56 1.14
CA ASN A 171 4.92 -20.04 0.67
C ASN A 171 4.71 -19.27 -0.65
N VAL A 172 4.27 -19.95 -1.71
CA VAL A 172 4.18 -19.35 -3.05
C VAL A 172 3.07 -18.31 -3.15
N PHE A 173 1.83 -18.62 -2.78
CA PHE A 173 0.73 -17.63 -2.92
C PHE A 173 0.84 -16.51 -1.90
N ALA A 174 1.25 -16.80 -0.66
CA ALA A 174 1.51 -15.76 0.33
C ALA A 174 2.65 -14.83 -0.12
N PHE A 175 3.74 -15.38 -0.68
CA PHE A 175 4.83 -14.59 -1.24
C PHE A 175 4.34 -13.69 -2.38
N ILE A 176 3.60 -14.24 -3.36
CA ILE A 176 3.04 -13.45 -4.47
C ILE A 176 2.13 -12.34 -3.93
N MET A 177 1.32 -12.63 -2.91
CA MET A 177 0.41 -11.67 -2.27
C MET A 177 1.16 -10.49 -1.63
N ILE A 178 2.28 -10.74 -0.94
CA ILE A 178 3.14 -9.70 -0.36
C ILE A 178 3.88 -8.93 -1.45
N PHE A 179 4.49 -9.66 -2.37
CA PHE A 179 5.32 -9.12 -3.44
C PHE A 179 4.52 -8.17 -4.34
N THR A 180 3.31 -8.56 -4.73
CA THR A 180 2.44 -7.76 -5.59
C THR A 180 2.03 -6.44 -4.94
N ASN A 181 1.59 -6.47 -3.68
CA ASN A 181 1.16 -5.27 -2.98
C ASN A 181 2.34 -4.34 -2.62
N ARG A 182 3.53 -4.90 -2.33
CA ARG A 182 4.72 -4.13 -1.95
C ARG A 182 5.44 -3.51 -3.15
N TYR A 183 5.72 -4.30 -4.19
CA TYR A 183 6.61 -3.93 -5.29
C TYR A 183 5.89 -3.77 -6.64
N MET A 184 4.89 -4.60 -6.96
CA MET A 184 4.24 -4.49 -8.28
C MET A 184 3.41 -3.22 -8.46
N LYS A 185 3.06 -2.51 -7.38
CA LYS A 185 2.39 -1.20 -7.44
C LYS A 185 3.13 -0.15 -8.30
N TYR A 186 4.44 -0.32 -8.51
CA TYR A 186 5.26 0.56 -9.34
C TYR A 186 5.26 0.18 -10.83
N PHE A 187 4.77 -1.02 -11.19
CA PHE A 187 4.91 -1.57 -12.54
C PHE A 187 3.58 -1.97 -13.16
N ASN A 188 2.62 -2.44 -12.36
CA ASN A 188 1.36 -3.01 -12.82
C ASN A 188 0.18 -2.56 -11.93
N HIS A 189 -0.84 -2.03 -12.59
CA HIS A 189 -2.12 -1.59 -12.01
C HIS A 189 -2.95 -2.77 -11.46
N ASN A 190 -2.70 -4.00 -11.93
CA ASN A 190 -3.44 -5.18 -11.47
C ASN A 190 -2.93 -5.76 -10.15
N ASN A 191 -2.04 -5.08 -9.43
CA ASN A 191 -1.44 -5.56 -8.19
C ASN A 191 -2.49 -5.96 -7.14
N TYR A 192 -3.55 -5.16 -6.98
CA TYR A 192 -4.64 -5.43 -6.06
C TYR A 192 -5.42 -6.69 -6.45
N MET A 193 -5.75 -6.84 -7.73
CA MET A 193 -6.48 -8.01 -8.22
C MET A 193 -5.68 -9.29 -7.99
N ILE A 194 -4.37 -9.25 -8.22
CA ILE A 194 -3.49 -10.39 -7.95
C ILE A 194 -3.42 -10.68 -6.45
N HIS A 195 -3.29 -9.66 -5.60
CA HIS A 195 -3.30 -9.80 -4.14
C HIS A 195 -4.60 -10.47 -3.64
N VAL A 196 -5.76 -10.00 -4.10
CA VAL A 196 -7.06 -10.59 -3.73
C VAL A 196 -7.19 -12.02 -4.26
N PHE A 197 -6.88 -12.24 -5.54
CA PHE A 197 -7.00 -13.58 -6.16
C PHE A 197 -6.13 -14.62 -5.46
N THR A 198 -4.86 -14.31 -5.23
CA THR A 198 -3.93 -15.22 -4.52
C THR A 198 -4.34 -15.43 -3.07
N GLY A 199 -4.79 -14.38 -2.37
CA GLY A 199 -5.36 -14.50 -1.03
C GLY A 199 -6.62 -15.38 -0.99
N THR A 200 -7.50 -15.29 -1.99
CA THR A 200 -8.71 -16.12 -2.10
C THR A 200 -8.36 -17.58 -2.37
N LEU A 201 -7.41 -17.87 -3.26
CA LEU A 201 -6.92 -19.24 -3.48
C LEU A 201 -6.31 -19.83 -2.22
N MET A 202 -5.44 -19.06 -1.55
CA MET A 202 -4.80 -19.47 -0.29
C MET A 202 -5.83 -19.78 0.79
N GLY A 203 -6.85 -18.92 0.91
CA GLY A 203 -7.99 -19.14 1.80
C GLY A 203 -8.78 -20.39 1.44
N GLY A 204 -9.10 -20.58 0.16
CA GLY A 204 -9.82 -21.74 -0.36
C GLY A 204 -9.12 -23.06 0.01
N PHE A 205 -7.82 -23.17 -0.23
CA PHE A 205 -7.04 -24.34 0.18
C PHE A 205 -7.06 -24.55 1.70
N THR A 206 -6.88 -23.47 2.46
CA THR A 206 -6.86 -23.55 3.93
C THR A 206 -8.21 -24.04 4.48
N PHE A 207 -9.34 -23.49 4.02
CA PHE A 207 -10.66 -23.93 4.47
C PHE A 207 -10.98 -25.35 4.02
N PHE A 208 -10.69 -25.69 2.76
CA PHE A 208 -10.91 -27.04 2.23
C PHE A 208 -10.20 -28.07 3.11
N TYR A 209 -8.90 -27.90 3.31
CA TYR A 209 -8.11 -28.87 4.04
C TYR A 209 -8.42 -28.88 5.54
N THR A 210 -8.77 -27.75 6.15
CA THR A 210 -9.21 -27.71 7.54
C THR A 210 -10.52 -28.47 7.74
N PHE A 211 -11.49 -28.26 6.85
CA PHE A 211 -12.78 -28.93 6.92
C PHE A 211 -12.66 -30.44 6.74
N PHE A 212 -11.96 -30.89 5.69
CA PHE A 212 -11.78 -32.32 5.44
C PHE A 212 -10.87 -33.01 6.47
N ALA A 213 -9.84 -32.33 6.98
CA ALA A 213 -9.06 -32.86 8.10
C ALA A 213 -9.96 -33.04 9.35
N SER A 214 -10.81 -32.06 9.64
CA SER A 214 -11.77 -32.14 10.76
C SER A 214 -12.74 -33.30 10.58
N GLN A 215 -13.30 -33.49 9.37
CA GLN A 215 -14.16 -34.64 9.07
C GLN A 215 -13.43 -35.98 9.27
N LYS A 216 -12.20 -36.12 8.75
CA LYS A 216 -11.40 -37.34 8.89
C LYS A 216 -11.05 -37.64 10.36
N LEU A 217 -10.93 -36.60 11.18
CA LEU A 217 -10.75 -36.70 12.63
C LEU A 217 -12.09 -36.78 13.40
N LYS A 218 -13.23 -36.95 12.71
CA LYS A 218 -14.58 -36.99 13.30
C LYS A 218 -14.88 -35.79 14.21
N PHE A 219 -14.32 -34.63 13.89
CA PHE A 219 -14.40 -33.39 14.68
C PHE A 219 -13.87 -33.51 16.12
N ASN A 220 -13.14 -34.56 16.45
CA ASN A 220 -12.46 -34.71 17.73
C ASN A 220 -11.08 -34.04 17.65
N MET A 221 -11.03 -32.77 18.05
CA MET A 221 -9.77 -32.03 18.15
C MET A 221 -8.98 -32.46 19.39
N ASN A 222 -7.78 -32.99 19.17
CA ASN A 222 -6.82 -33.19 20.26
C ASN A 222 -6.15 -31.84 20.60
N TYR A 223 -6.52 -31.24 21.73
CA TYR A 223 -5.98 -29.96 22.19
C TYR A 223 -4.54 -30.02 22.70
N GLN A 224 -4.03 -31.22 23.00
CA GLN A 224 -2.62 -31.41 23.35
C GLN A 224 -1.72 -31.42 22.10
N ASP A 225 -2.30 -31.63 20.92
CA ASP A 225 -1.58 -31.59 19.67
C ASP A 225 -1.43 -30.15 19.15
N ARG A 226 -0.19 -29.67 19.18
CA ARG A 226 0.16 -28.31 18.75
C ARG A 226 -0.21 -28.04 17.29
N HIS A 227 -0.10 -29.03 16.40
CA HIS A 227 -0.42 -28.85 14.99
C HIS A 227 -1.94 -28.71 14.78
N HIS A 228 -2.74 -29.50 15.49
CA HIS A 228 -4.21 -29.37 15.45
C HIS A 228 -4.67 -28.01 15.98
N LEU A 229 -4.10 -27.57 17.11
CA LEU A 229 -4.43 -26.28 17.71
C LEU A 229 -4.12 -25.10 16.76
N ILE A 230 -2.91 -25.07 16.20
CA ILE A 230 -2.52 -24.01 15.26
C ILE A 230 -3.36 -24.08 13.98
N GLY A 231 -3.60 -25.30 13.46
CA GLY A 231 -4.42 -25.53 12.28
C GLY A 231 -5.87 -25.07 12.42
N ALA A 232 -6.43 -25.10 13.64
CA ALA A 232 -7.77 -24.56 13.92
C ALA A 232 -7.80 -23.02 14.02
N VAL A 233 -6.71 -22.39 14.47
CA VAL A 233 -6.61 -20.93 14.63
C VAL A 233 -6.40 -20.20 13.29
N VAL A 234 -5.59 -20.77 12.39
CA VAL A 234 -5.26 -20.15 11.10
C VAL A 234 -6.49 -19.76 10.26
N PRO A 235 -7.52 -20.60 10.07
CA PRO A 235 -8.73 -20.23 9.34
C PRO A 235 -9.49 -19.06 9.96
N LEU A 236 -9.57 -19.00 11.31
CA LEU A 236 -10.24 -17.90 12.02
C LEU A 236 -9.52 -16.56 11.78
N LEU A 237 -8.19 -16.58 11.87
CA LEU A 237 -7.37 -15.40 11.55
C LEU A 237 -7.51 -15.00 10.09
N LEU A 238 -7.65 -15.97 9.17
CA LEU A 238 -7.82 -15.70 7.75
C LEU A 238 -9.16 -14.99 7.46
N ILE A 239 -10.24 -15.36 8.17
CA ILE A 239 -11.51 -14.60 8.12
C ILE A 239 -11.28 -13.16 8.57
N ALA A 240 -10.59 -12.94 9.69
CA ALA A 240 -10.31 -11.61 10.20
C ALA A 240 -9.47 -10.76 9.23
N VAL A 241 -8.44 -11.36 8.60
CA VAL A 241 -7.61 -10.68 7.58
C VAL A 241 -8.45 -10.32 6.35
N GLY A 242 -9.29 -11.23 5.86
CA GLY A 242 -10.19 -10.98 4.73
C GLY A 242 -11.20 -9.87 5.01
N LEU A 243 -11.85 -9.89 6.19
CA LEU A 243 -12.81 -8.87 6.61
C LEU A 243 -12.13 -7.50 6.78
N THR A 244 -10.99 -7.44 7.45
CA THR A 244 -10.25 -6.17 7.63
C THR A 244 -9.74 -5.61 6.30
N GLY A 245 -9.32 -6.47 5.36
CA GLY A 245 -8.92 -6.08 4.01
C GLY A 245 -10.08 -5.49 3.21
N LYS A 246 -11.23 -6.18 3.20
CA LYS A 246 -12.46 -5.70 2.55
C LYS A 246 -12.95 -4.38 3.16
N LEU A 247 -13.04 -4.30 4.48
CA LEU A 247 -13.45 -3.09 5.19
C LEU A 247 -12.54 -1.91 4.88
N ALA A 248 -11.21 -2.12 4.85
CA ALA A 248 -10.26 -1.07 4.49
C ALA A 248 -10.48 -0.59 3.05
N ARG A 249 -10.72 -1.50 2.10
CA ARG A 249 -10.97 -1.15 0.69
C ARG A 249 -12.31 -0.43 0.49
N ASP A 250 -13.39 -0.95 1.06
CA ASP A 250 -14.72 -0.33 0.98
C ASP A 250 -14.70 1.09 1.57
N ARG A 251 -14.00 1.27 2.70
CA ARG A 251 -13.81 2.59 3.33
C ARG A 251 -12.95 3.53 2.51
N MET A 252 -11.91 3.04 1.82
CA MET A 252 -11.12 3.86 0.89
C MET A 252 -11.94 4.40 -0.29
N PHE A 253 -12.95 3.65 -0.75
CA PHE A 253 -13.87 4.10 -1.80
C PHE A 253 -14.97 5.03 -1.27
N ALA A 254 -15.53 4.71 -0.10
CA ALA A 254 -16.65 5.45 0.46
C ALA A 254 -16.25 6.79 1.09
N MET A 255 -15.08 6.87 1.72
CA MET A 255 -14.70 8.04 2.50
C MET A 255 -13.94 9.05 1.64
N GLN A 256 -14.62 10.16 1.36
CA GLN A 256 -14.03 11.28 0.63
C GLN A 256 -13.00 12.05 1.48
N ARG A 257 -13.03 12.07 2.81
CA ARG A 257 -12.14 12.97 3.58
C ARG A 257 -11.50 12.42 4.84
N ASN A 258 -11.60 11.12 5.14
CA ASN A 258 -11.28 10.63 6.48
C ASN A 258 -10.03 9.74 6.55
N HIS A 259 -8.86 10.29 6.17
CA HIS A 259 -7.57 9.57 6.26
C HIS A 259 -7.21 9.12 7.69
N ARG A 260 -7.70 9.81 8.73
CA ARG A 260 -7.51 9.40 10.14
C ARG A 260 -8.05 8.01 10.44
N GLU A 261 -9.13 7.60 9.79
CA GLU A 261 -9.69 6.26 9.96
C GLU A 261 -9.02 5.24 9.03
N ILE A 262 -8.69 5.63 7.79
CA ILE A 262 -8.15 4.73 6.77
C ILE A 262 -6.74 4.25 7.11
N ILE A 263 -5.86 5.16 7.56
CA ILE A 263 -4.44 4.81 7.79
C ILE A 263 -4.30 3.71 8.87
N PRO A 264 -4.92 3.84 10.07
CA PRO A 264 -4.89 2.78 11.07
C PRO A 264 -5.52 1.47 10.59
N MET A 265 -6.60 1.52 9.80
CA MET A 265 -7.21 0.30 9.26
C MET A 265 -6.26 -0.46 8.34
N ARG A 266 -5.54 0.24 7.44
CA ARG A 266 -4.52 -0.35 6.58
C ARG A 266 -3.36 -0.94 7.39
N GLN A 267 -2.92 -0.22 8.43
CA GLN A 267 -1.88 -0.73 9.33
C GLN A 267 -2.33 -1.99 10.06
N ARG A 268 -3.55 -2.01 10.61
CA ARG A 268 -4.11 -3.20 11.28
C ARG A 268 -4.20 -4.39 10.33
N HIS A 269 -4.70 -4.20 9.11
CA HIS A 269 -4.74 -5.26 8.10
C HIS A 269 -3.32 -5.78 7.76
N ALA A 270 -2.35 -4.87 7.56
CA ALA A 270 -0.97 -5.26 7.30
C ALA A 270 -0.34 -6.02 8.47
N THR A 271 -0.53 -5.55 9.71
CA THR A 271 -0.05 -6.23 10.91
C THR A 271 -0.66 -7.62 11.05
N LEU A 272 -1.98 -7.74 10.92
CA LEU A 272 -2.66 -9.04 10.94
C LEU A 272 -2.17 -9.97 9.84
N GLY A 273 -1.92 -9.43 8.64
CA GLY A 273 -1.36 -10.16 7.50
C GLY A 273 0.04 -10.73 7.80
N TRP A 274 0.93 -9.95 8.40
CA TRP A 274 2.25 -10.44 8.81
C TRP A 274 2.15 -11.47 9.94
N THR A 275 1.30 -11.24 10.93
CA THR A 275 1.09 -12.17 12.04
C THR A 275 0.61 -13.53 11.56
N ILE A 276 -0.37 -13.58 10.65
CA ILE A 276 -0.89 -14.86 10.14
C ILE A 276 0.18 -15.61 9.31
N ILE A 277 1.03 -14.91 8.55
CA ILE A 277 2.12 -15.55 7.82
C ILE A 277 3.06 -16.27 8.79
N VAL A 278 3.48 -15.61 9.87
CA VAL A 278 4.38 -16.22 10.88
C VAL A 278 3.73 -17.43 11.54
N ILE A 279 2.45 -17.33 11.94
CA ILE A 279 1.71 -18.44 12.56
C ILE A 279 1.59 -19.62 11.58
N SER A 280 1.28 -19.36 10.30
CA SER A 280 1.17 -20.39 9.27
C SER A 280 2.50 -21.09 8.98
N GLN A 281 3.64 -20.38 9.03
CA GLN A 281 4.95 -21.04 8.94
C GLN A 281 5.17 -21.99 10.13
N GLY A 282 4.77 -21.60 11.35
CA GLY A 282 4.76 -22.48 12.52
C GLY A 282 3.85 -23.70 12.34
N ALA A 283 2.69 -23.55 11.68
CA ALA A 283 1.78 -24.64 11.37
C ALA A 283 2.43 -25.68 10.43
N ILE A 284 3.16 -25.21 9.40
CA ILE A 284 3.89 -26.08 8.46
C ILE A 284 4.98 -26.84 9.20
N LEU A 285 5.82 -26.16 9.97
CA LEU A 285 6.93 -26.78 10.69
C LEU A 285 6.48 -27.84 11.70
N THR A 286 5.40 -27.58 12.43
CA THR A 286 4.79 -28.55 13.35
C THR A 286 4.10 -29.71 12.62
N GLY A 287 3.53 -29.47 11.43
CA GLY A 287 3.00 -30.52 10.57
C GLY A 287 4.08 -31.46 10.05
N VAL A 288 5.20 -30.91 9.56
CA VAL A 288 6.37 -31.70 9.14
C VAL A 288 6.90 -32.53 10.31
N TYR A 289 6.97 -31.94 11.51
CA TYR A 289 7.40 -32.65 12.72
C TYR A 289 6.51 -33.85 13.07
N LYS A 290 5.20 -33.69 12.91
CA LYS A 290 4.21 -34.70 13.28
C LYS A 290 4.12 -35.86 12.28
N TYR A 291 4.13 -35.56 10.98
CA TYR A 291 3.77 -36.54 9.95
C TYR A 291 4.98 -37.22 9.27
N TYR A 292 6.20 -36.73 9.51
CA TYR A 292 7.43 -37.27 8.92
C TYR A 292 8.46 -37.56 10.00
N SER A 293 9.33 -38.55 9.76
CA SER A 293 10.42 -38.91 10.67
C SER A 293 11.70 -39.26 9.91
N GLY A 294 12.83 -39.25 10.60
CA GLY A 294 14.13 -39.67 10.06
C GLY A 294 14.63 -38.80 8.88
N ILE A 295 15.21 -39.45 7.87
CA ILE A 295 15.85 -38.77 6.73
C ILE A 295 14.83 -37.98 5.89
N GLU A 296 13.59 -38.47 5.76
CA GLU A 296 12.55 -37.80 4.98
C GLU A 296 12.18 -36.45 5.60
N GLN A 297 12.03 -36.41 6.92
CA GLN A 297 11.76 -35.18 7.68
C GLN A 297 12.87 -34.13 7.46
N LEU A 298 14.14 -34.54 7.56
CA LEU A 298 15.29 -33.67 7.34
C LEU A 298 15.30 -33.08 5.93
N ARG A 299 15.02 -33.91 4.90
CA ARG A 299 14.95 -33.45 3.51
C ARG A 299 13.84 -32.42 3.28
N ILE A 300 12.68 -32.61 3.90
CA ILE A 300 11.56 -31.66 3.81
C ILE A 300 11.92 -30.33 4.47
N TYR A 301 12.54 -30.35 5.65
CA TYR A 301 13.01 -29.11 6.30
C TYR A 301 14.06 -28.38 5.47
N GLN A 302 15.01 -29.09 4.87
CA GLN A 302 16.02 -28.50 3.99
C GLN A 302 15.39 -27.84 2.75
N GLY A 303 14.46 -28.53 2.10
CA GLY A 303 13.74 -28.00 0.93
C GLY A 303 12.89 -26.77 1.28
N TYR A 304 12.17 -26.81 2.41
CA TYR A 304 11.40 -25.68 2.91
C TYR A 304 12.30 -24.48 3.26
N PHE A 305 13.42 -24.71 3.95
CA PHE A 305 14.35 -23.63 4.30
C PHE A 305 14.97 -22.99 3.05
N LEU A 306 15.35 -23.80 2.06
CA LEU A 306 15.86 -23.29 0.78
C LEU A 306 14.82 -22.40 0.08
N LEU A 307 13.55 -22.82 0.07
CA LEU A 307 12.46 -22.03 -0.50
C LEU A 307 12.33 -20.66 0.19
N VAL A 308 12.28 -20.64 1.52
CA VAL A 308 12.21 -19.38 2.30
C VAL A 308 13.43 -18.49 2.05
N VAL A 309 14.63 -19.05 1.97
CA VAL A 309 15.85 -18.29 1.66
C VAL A 309 15.76 -17.65 0.26
N VAL A 310 15.32 -18.40 -0.74
CA VAL A 310 15.12 -17.87 -2.11
C VAL A 310 14.11 -16.73 -2.11
N GLU A 311 12.97 -16.90 -1.42
CA GLU A 311 11.96 -15.84 -1.30
C GLU A 311 12.52 -14.57 -0.65
N VAL A 312 13.26 -14.70 0.45
CA VAL A 312 13.90 -13.55 1.14
C VAL A 312 14.92 -12.87 0.23
N LEU A 313 15.74 -13.62 -0.51
CA LEU A 313 16.70 -13.06 -1.46
C LEU A 313 16.00 -12.30 -2.59
N ILE A 314 14.86 -12.79 -3.09
CA ILE A 314 14.07 -12.06 -4.09
C ILE A 314 13.52 -10.76 -3.48
N LEU A 315 12.96 -10.79 -2.26
CA LEU A 315 12.46 -9.58 -1.60
C LEU A 315 13.57 -8.54 -1.40
N TYR A 316 14.77 -8.98 -0.98
CA TYR A 316 15.92 -8.10 -0.79
C TYR A 316 16.45 -7.53 -2.10
N GLY A 317 16.53 -8.36 -3.15
CA GLY A 317 16.93 -7.91 -4.49
C GLY A 317 15.99 -6.84 -5.06
N PHE A 318 14.67 -7.00 -4.85
CA PHE A 318 13.70 -5.98 -5.25
C PHE A 318 13.75 -4.72 -4.39
N GLU A 319 13.98 -4.84 -3.09
CA GLU A 319 14.17 -3.67 -2.22
C GLU A 319 15.41 -2.86 -2.65
N PHE A 320 16.52 -3.53 -2.94
CA PHE A 320 17.72 -2.91 -3.50
C PHE A 320 17.44 -2.23 -4.85
N TYR A 321 16.68 -2.87 -5.73
CA TYR A 321 16.28 -2.30 -7.01
C TYR A 321 15.43 -1.02 -6.84
N ILE A 322 14.45 -1.02 -5.93
CA ILE A 322 13.63 0.16 -5.62
C ILE A 322 14.47 1.28 -5.00
N GLN A 323 15.41 0.96 -4.11
CA GLN A 323 16.35 1.93 -3.57
C GLN A 323 17.22 2.56 -4.67
N LYS A 324 17.70 1.75 -5.61
CA LYS A 324 18.44 2.25 -6.77
C LYS A 324 17.61 3.21 -7.61
N ILE A 325 16.35 2.87 -7.92
CA ILE A 325 15.42 3.80 -8.60
C ILE A 325 15.25 5.08 -7.79
N ASN A 326 15.06 4.97 -6.47
CA ASN A 326 14.88 6.13 -5.61
C ASN A 326 16.13 7.03 -5.55
N SER A 327 17.33 6.48 -5.73
CA SER A 327 18.57 7.25 -5.79
C SER A 327 18.76 7.99 -7.13
N SER A 328 18.09 7.54 -8.19
CA SER A 328 18.16 8.16 -9.52
C SER A 328 17.05 9.19 -9.72
N LYS A 329 17.38 10.36 -10.27
CA LYS A 329 16.37 11.34 -10.69
C LYS A 329 15.82 10.93 -12.06
N PRO A 330 14.51 10.64 -12.19
CA PRO A 330 13.93 10.20 -13.45
C PRO A 330 13.91 11.35 -14.48
N THR A 331 14.06 11.00 -15.76
CA THR A 331 14.09 11.94 -16.89
C THR A 331 12.83 11.83 -17.74
N SER A 332 12.29 12.97 -18.17
CA SER A 332 11.10 13.05 -19.01
C SER A 332 11.39 13.28 -20.50
N ASP A 333 12.64 13.07 -20.95
CA ASP A 333 13.10 13.44 -22.31
C ASP A 333 12.43 12.65 -23.43
N HIS A 334 11.91 11.46 -23.14
CA HIS A 334 11.17 10.64 -24.11
C HIS A 334 9.77 11.21 -24.41
N ILE A 335 9.23 12.09 -23.56
CA ILE A 335 7.92 12.74 -23.76
C ILE A 335 8.11 13.93 -24.70
N LYS A 336 7.87 13.69 -26.00
CA LYS A 336 8.04 14.68 -27.07
C LYS A 336 6.79 15.47 -27.38
N LYS A 337 5.60 14.92 -27.10
CA LYS A 337 4.32 15.60 -27.35
C LYS A 337 4.25 16.86 -26.48
N LYS A 338 3.98 17.99 -27.11
CA LYS A 338 3.75 19.26 -26.41
C LYS A 338 2.30 19.71 -26.59
N ILE A 339 1.73 20.28 -25.55
CA ILE A 339 0.40 20.91 -25.60
C ILE A 339 0.42 22.30 -24.98
N SER A 340 -0.42 23.20 -25.48
CA SER A 340 -0.61 24.51 -24.86
C SER A 340 -1.47 24.42 -23.59
N GLN A 341 -1.40 25.44 -22.74
CA GLN A 341 -2.30 25.57 -21.57
C GLN A 341 -3.79 25.64 -21.97
N GLU A 342 -4.08 26.23 -23.14
CA GLU A 342 -5.42 26.25 -23.71
C GLU A 342 -5.88 24.83 -24.10
N GLN A 343 -5.02 24.05 -24.76
CA GLN A 343 -5.31 22.66 -25.10
C GLN A 343 -5.51 21.79 -23.85
N PHE A 344 -4.71 22.02 -22.80
CA PHE A 344 -4.92 21.39 -21.50
C PHE A 344 -6.32 21.71 -20.94
N SER A 345 -6.68 22.99 -20.92
CA SER A 345 -7.98 23.47 -20.40
C SER A 345 -9.17 22.94 -21.21
N LYS A 346 -9.07 22.95 -22.56
CA LYS A 346 -10.07 22.33 -23.46
C LYS A 346 -10.20 20.83 -23.22
N GLY A 347 -9.07 20.15 -22.94
CA GLY A 347 -9.06 18.74 -22.55
C GLY A 347 -9.91 18.49 -21.31
N ILE A 348 -9.70 19.25 -20.23
CA ILE A 348 -10.50 19.14 -19.00
C ILE A 348 -11.99 19.35 -19.27
N LEU A 349 -12.33 20.41 -20.02
CA LEU A 349 -13.70 20.73 -20.44
C LEU A 349 -14.36 19.59 -21.22
N SER A 350 -13.60 18.88 -22.05
CA SER A 350 -14.07 17.71 -22.80
C SER A 350 -14.20 16.43 -21.95
N GLY A 351 -13.89 16.49 -20.65
CA GLY A 351 -14.00 15.36 -19.72
C GLY A 351 -12.68 14.61 -19.49
N GLN A 352 -11.56 15.06 -20.06
CA GLN A 352 -10.25 14.48 -19.77
C GLN A 352 -9.87 14.70 -18.31
N GLN A 353 -9.22 13.71 -17.70
CA GLN A 353 -8.83 13.76 -16.29
C GLN A 353 -7.33 14.02 -16.18
N TYR A 354 -6.93 15.23 -16.58
CA TYR A 354 -5.53 15.63 -16.55
C TYR A 354 -5.18 16.40 -15.28
N VAL A 355 -3.94 16.23 -14.83
CA VAL A 355 -3.30 17.05 -13.78
C VAL A 355 -1.92 17.50 -14.28
N LEU A 356 -1.41 18.62 -13.77
CA LEU A 356 -0.08 19.13 -14.10
C LEU A 356 0.92 18.79 -12.99
N LEU A 357 2.05 18.19 -13.35
CA LEU A 357 3.20 17.98 -12.47
C LEU A 357 4.44 18.61 -13.13
N ASP A 358 4.91 19.73 -12.59
CA ASP A 358 5.89 20.62 -13.19
C ASP A 358 5.44 21.08 -14.59
N ASP A 359 6.10 20.59 -15.65
CA ASP A 359 5.73 20.78 -17.05
C ASP A 359 4.99 19.56 -17.64
N LEU A 360 4.79 18.49 -16.87
CA LEU A 360 4.21 17.23 -17.33
C LEU A 360 2.69 17.22 -17.18
N VAL A 361 2.01 16.86 -18.26
CA VAL A 361 0.57 16.63 -18.27
C VAL A 361 0.32 15.16 -18.03
N LEU A 362 -0.27 14.82 -16.89
CA LEU A 362 -0.55 13.45 -16.47
C LEU A 362 -2.01 13.10 -16.67
N ASP A 363 -2.30 11.97 -17.32
CA ASP A 363 -3.63 11.38 -17.37
C ASP A 363 -3.84 10.43 -16.18
N VAL A 364 -4.74 10.80 -15.27
CA VAL A 364 -5.02 10.05 -14.04
C VAL A 364 -6.32 9.24 -14.11
N SER A 365 -6.97 9.18 -15.29
CA SER A 365 -8.27 8.52 -15.48
C SER A 365 -8.30 7.08 -14.97
N ASN A 366 -7.29 6.30 -15.35
CA ASN A 366 -7.15 4.90 -14.95
C ASN A 366 -6.47 4.75 -13.57
N TYR A 367 -5.58 5.67 -13.20
CA TYR A 367 -4.77 5.53 -11.98
C TYR A 367 -5.50 5.96 -10.69
N LYS A 368 -6.53 6.81 -10.79
CA LYS A 368 -7.15 7.44 -9.62
C LYS A 368 -7.70 6.46 -8.57
N LEU A 369 -8.13 5.26 -8.98
CA LEU A 369 -8.64 4.23 -8.07
C LEU A 369 -7.53 3.49 -7.28
N ASP A 370 -6.31 3.58 -7.78
CA ASP A 370 -5.13 2.87 -7.26
C ASP A 370 -4.14 3.79 -6.55
N HIS A 371 -4.40 5.09 -6.59
CA HIS A 371 -3.57 6.05 -5.90
C HIS A 371 -3.56 5.77 -4.37
N PRO A 372 -2.39 5.62 -3.74
CA PRO A 372 -2.28 5.26 -2.33
C PRO A 372 -2.92 6.27 -1.36
N GLY A 373 -3.01 7.54 -1.76
CA GLY A 373 -3.68 8.62 -1.03
C GLY A 373 -5.19 8.68 -1.26
N GLY A 374 -5.77 7.71 -1.97
CA GLY A 374 -7.21 7.61 -2.22
C GLY A 374 -7.70 8.43 -3.41
N LEU A 375 -8.89 8.04 -3.88
CA LEU A 375 -9.57 8.60 -5.06
C LEU A 375 -9.87 10.10 -4.91
N PHE A 376 -10.25 10.51 -3.70
CA PHE A 376 -10.66 11.88 -3.42
C PHE A 376 -9.60 12.92 -3.80
N LEU A 377 -8.34 12.67 -3.42
CA LEU A 377 -7.25 13.61 -3.67
C LEU A 377 -7.07 13.85 -5.17
N LEU A 378 -7.01 12.80 -5.99
CA LEU A 378 -6.84 12.97 -7.42
C LEU A 378 -8.08 13.58 -8.08
N HIS A 379 -9.28 13.17 -7.68
CA HIS A 379 -10.53 13.71 -8.23
C HIS A 379 -10.63 15.23 -8.05
N HIS A 380 -10.21 15.76 -6.90
CA HIS A 380 -10.29 17.20 -6.64
C HIS A 380 -9.18 18.03 -7.30
N ASN A 381 -8.11 17.38 -7.72
CA ASN A 381 -6.98 18.03 -8.38
C ASN A 381 -7.04 17.94 -9.92
N ILE A 382 -8.10 17.36 -10.49
CA ILE A 382 -8.31 17.38 -11.95
C ILE A 382 -8.32 18.82 -12.45
N GLY A 383 -7.50 19.10 -13.46
CA GLY A 383 -7.30 20.43 -14.03
C GLY A 383 -6.40 21.36 -13.20
N GLN A 384 -5.75 20.85 -12.14
CA GLN A 384 -4.87 21.65 -11.28
C GLN A 384 -3.40 21.23 -11.39
N ASP A 385 -2.53 22.13 -10.93
CA ASP A 385 -1.13 21.84 -10.68
C ASP A 385 -0.97 21.13 -9.33
N ILE A 386 -0.50 19.88 -9.39
CA ILE A 386 -0.34 19.02 -8.22
C ILE A 386 1.05 19.05 -7.61
N SER A 387 1.99 19.81 -8.18
CA SER A 387 3.40 19.72 -7.82
C SER A 387 3.66 20.17 -6.38
N LYS A 388 2.89 21.14 -5.87
CA LYS A 388 2.91 21.53 -4.44
C LYS A 388 2.58 20.39 -3.48
N PHE A 389 1.64 19.51 -3.87
CA PHE A 389 1.29 18.33 -3.09
C PHE A 389 2.31 17.21 -3.29
N PHE A 390 2.81 17.07 -4.53
CA PHE A 390 3.76 16.02 -4.88
C PHE A 390 5.07 16.13 -4.08
N TYR A 391 5.60 17.36 -3.95
CA TYR A 391 6.82 17.66 -3.22
C TYR A 391 6.61 17.93 -1.71
N GLY A 392 5.40 17.70 -1.19
CA GLY A 392 5.09 17.90 0.23
C GLY A 392 5.21 19.34 0.72
N GLY A 393 5.11 20.32 -0.18
CA GLY A 393 5.02 21.74 0.18
C GLY A 393 3.62 22.13 0.67
N TYR A 394 2.61 21.32 0.37
CA TYR A 394 1.22 21.57 0.69
C TYR A 394 0.47 20.27 1.02
N THR A 395 -0.41 20.31 2.01
CA THR A 395 -1.33 19.22 2.38
C THR A 395 -2.77 19.59 2.05
N TYR A 396 -3.52 18.68 1.43
CA TYR A 396 -4.93 18.93 1.09
C TYR A 396 -5.87 18.90 2.31
N GLU A 397 -5.50 18.17 3.36
CA GLU A 397 -6.29 17.98 4.60
C GLU A 397 -5.60 18.65 5.80
N ASN A 398 -5.83 19.94 6.01
CA ASN A 398 -5.18 20.74 7.05
C ASN A 398 -5.99 20.83 8.36
N TYR A 399 -7.16 20.19 8.44
CA TYR A 399 -7.95 20.10 9.68
C TYR A 399 -7.31 19.15 10.73
N ILE A 400 -6.29 18.39 10.34
CA ILE A 400 -5.50 17.53 11.23
C ILE A 400 -4.31 18.36 11.72
N PRO A 401 -4.24 18.72 13.03
CA PRO A 401 -3.06 19.36 13.59
C PRO A 401 -1.81 18.53 13.30
N ASP A 402 -0.70 19.21 13.00
CA ASP A 402 0.65 18.62 12.83
C ASP A 402 0.82 17.63 11.66
N LYS A 403 -0.10 17.58 10.70
CA LYS A 403 0.09 16.76 9.49
C LYS A 403 1.11 17.41 8.56
N SER A 404 2.32 16.84 8.51
CA SER A 404 3.35 17.26 7.56
C SER A 404 2.98 16.88 6.11
N GLY A 405 3.43 17.69 5.15
CA GLY A 405 3.37 17.36 3.72
C GLY A 405 4.03 16.03 3.40
N HIS A 406 3.34 15.20 2.62
CA HIS A 406 3.89 13.95 2.12
C HIS A 406 4.75 14.23 0.88
N ILE A 407 6.03 13.88 0.95
CA ILE A 407 6.96 13.98 -0.18
C ILE A 407 6.94 12.64 -0.92
N HIS A 408 6.59 12.66 -2.20
CA HIS A 408 6.61 11.47 -3.03
C HIS A 408 8.05 11.05 -3.37
N SER A 409 8.30 9.75 -3.48
CA SER A 409 9.62 9.23 -3.81
C SER A 409 9.96 9.37 -5.30
N ASN A 410 11.24 9.28 -5.65
CA ASN A 410 11.67 9.26 -7.05
C ASN A 410 11.09 8.06 -7.84
N ALA A 411 10.79 6.93 -7.18
CA ALA A 411 10.03 5.83 -7.80
C ALA A 411 8.60 6.24 -8.17
N ALA A 412 7.92 7.04 -7.34
CA ALA A 412 6.60 7.58 -7.67
C ALA A 412 6.68 8.60 -8.83
N LEU A 413 7.73 9.43 -8.85
CA LEU A 413 7.97 10.37 -9.95
C LEU A 413 8.27 9.62 -11.26
N SER A 414 9.08 8.56 -11.20
CA SER A 414 9.35 7.67 -12.34
C SER A 414 8.08 7.01 -12.86
N PHE A 415 7.19 6.56 -11.98
CA PHE A 415 5.88 6.04 -12.38
C PHE A 415 5.02 7.11 -13.06
N ALA A 416 4.92 8.31 -12.48
CA ALA A 416 4.17 9.42 -13.05
C ALA A 416 4.67 9.77 -14.47
N ILE A 417 5.98 9.88 -14.64
CA ILE A 417 6.62 10.16 -15.93
C ILE A 417 6.37 9.03 -16.94
N ASN A 418 6.62 7.78 -16.57
CA ASN A 418 6.65 6.67 -17.53
C ASN A 418 5.28 6.07 -17.83
N LYS A 419 4.28 6.26 -16.96
CA LYS A 419 2.96 5.60 -17.06
C LYS A 419 1.79 6.57 -17.19
N LEU A 420 1.90 7.77 -16.63
CA LEU A 420 0.78 8.72 -16.60
C LEU A 420 1.00 9.91 -17.54
N ALA A 421 2.26 10.30 -17.79
CA ALA A 421 2.54 11.49 -18.58
C ALA A 421 2.22 11.27 -20.06
N VAL A 422 1.35 12.14 -20.60
CA VAL A 422 0.88 12.08 -21.98
C VAL A 422 1.44 13.20 -22.85
N ALA A 423 1.88 14.31 -22.24
CA ALA A 423 2.48 15.45 -22.92
C ALA A 423 3.30 16.32 -21.96
N LYS A 424 4.05 17.26 -22.53
CA LYS A 424 4.63 18.41 -21.83
C LYS A 424 3.89 19.69 -22.17
N LEU A 425 3.85 20.64 -21.25
CA LEU A 425 3.32 21.97 -21.51
C LEU A 425 4.32 22.76 -22.40
N ASP A 426 3.84 23.32 -23.51
CA ASP A 426 4.70 23.84 -24.58
C ASP A 426 5.46 25.13 -24.21
N LYS A 427 4.92 25.92 -23.28
CA LYS A 427 5.38 27.28 -23.01
C LYS A 427 5.66 27.51 -21.55
N GLN A 428 6.87 27.17 -21.13
CA GLN A 428 7.44 27.64 -19.88
C GLN A 428 8.94 27.84 -20.10
N GLY A 429 9.37 29.11 -20.09
CA GLY A 429 10.77 29.43 -20.37
C GLY A 429 11.65 28.76 -19.32
N LYS A 430 12.69 28.05 -19.80
CA LYS A 430 13.50 27.15 -18.98
C LYS A 430 14.55 27.94 -18.21
N ILE A 431 14.12 28.53 -17.10
CA ILE A 431 15.01 28.86 -16.00
C ILE A 431 15.42 27.53 -15.37
N GLN A 432 16.64 27.10 -15.63
CA GLN A 432 17.20 25.88 -15.06
C GLN A 432 18.67 26.10 -14.75
N GLY A 433 19.04 25.94 -13.48
CA GLY A 433 20.45 26.06 -13.11
C GLY A 433 20.71 26.14 -11.62
N LYS A 434 21.98 26.39 -11.33
CA LYS A 434 22.48 26.65 -9.98
C LYS A 434 22.64 28.14 -9.76
N TYR A 435 22.09 28.61 -8.65
CA TYR A 435 22.05 30.01 -8.27
C TYR A 435 22.65 30.20 -6.88
N ARG A 436 23.23 31.38 -6.66
CA ARG A 436 23.77 31.81 -5.37
C ARG A 436 23.09 33.09 -4.93
N ILE A 437 22.98 33.26 -3.62
CA ILE A 437 22.38 34.46 -3.05
C ILE A 437 23.42 35.59 -3.09
N VAL A 438 23.05 36.68 -3.75
CA VAL A 438 23.89 37.87 -3.86
C VAL A 438 23.47 38.92 -2.84
N GLU A 439 22.16 39.06 -2.64
CA GLU A 439 21.58 40.11 -1.81
C GLU A 439 20.31 39.64 -1.11
N ARG A 440 20.08 40.16 0.10
CA ARG A 440 18.83 40.00 0.85
C ARG A 440 18.38 41.37 1.34
N LYS A 441 17.14 41.73 1.03
CA LYS A 441 16.50 42.95 1.50
C LYS A 441 15.25 42.57 2.29
N SER A 442 15.18 42.96 3.56
CA SER A 442 13.98 42.76 4.37
C SER A 442 12.83 43.57 3.79
N LEU A 443 11.68 42.93 3.54
CA LEU A 443 10.42 43.62 3.23
C LEU A 443 9.62 43.88 4.50
N ASN A 444 9.65 42.93 5.44
CA ASN A 444 9.10 43.05 6.79
C ASN A 444 9.90 42.17 7.76
N THR A 445 9.38 41.95 8.97
CA THR A 445 10.06 41.20 10.05
C THR A 445 10.32 39.73 9.71
N THR A 446 9.50 39.13 8.84
CA THR A 446 9.58 37.70 8.51
C THR A 446 9.77 37.43 7.03
N THR A 447 9.73 38.43 6.16
CA THR A 447 9.74 38.27 4.71
C THR A 447 10.88 39.08 4.10
N SER A 448 11.68 38.42 3.27
CA SER A 448 12.80 39.02 2.55
C SER A 448 12.64 38.89 1.05
N LEU A 449 13.10 39.90 0.32
CA LEU A 449 13.39 39.83 -1.10
C LEU A 449 14.85 39.37 -1.27
N ILE A 450 15.05 38.25 -1.96
CA ILE A 450 16.34 37.60 -2.14
C ILE A 450 16.72 37.67 -3.62
N ARG A 451 17.88 38.29 -3.93
CA ARG A 451 18.46 38.32 -5.27
C ARG A 451 19.39 37.13 -5.46
N LEU A 452 19.11 36.34 -6.49
CA LEU A 452 19.81 35.12 -6.84
C LEU A 452 20.47 35.28 -8.21
N GLN A 453 21.76 34.97 -8.31
CA GLN A 453 22.51 35.06 -9.56
C GLN A 453 22.91 33.68 -10.04
N SER A 454 22.75 33.43 -11.34
CA SER A 454 23.15 32.18 -11.98
C SER A 454 24.66 32.03 -12.04
N LYS A 455 25.16 30.83 -11.75
CA LYS A 455 26.59 30.49 -11.88
C LYS A 455 27.04 30.37 -13.34
N LYS A 456 26.11 30.06 -14.25
CA LYS A 456 26.38 30.02 -15.70
C LYS A 456 25.80 31.25 -16.35
N THR A 457 26.57 31.88 -17.25
CA THR A 457 26.12 32.91 -18.20
C THR A 457 25.22 32.30 -19.28
N SER A 458 24.23 31.50 -18.89
CA SER A 458 23.18 31.09 -19.82
C SER A 458 22.38 32.33 -20.19
N LYS A 459 22.16 32.57 -21.49
CA LYS A 459 21.13 33.49 -21.99
C LYS A 459 19.79 33.02 -21.42
N GLN A 460 19.42 33.51 -20.25
CA GLN A 460 18.12 33.24 -19.66
C GLN A 460 17.08 34.02 -20.47
N THR A 461 15.91 33.41 -20.66
CA THR A 461 14.76 34.11 -21.23
C THR A 461 14.37 35.24 -20.30
N LEU A 462 14.31 36.43 -20.87
CA LEU A 462 13.93 37.64 -20.14
C LEU A 462 12.44 37.81 -20.25
N TYR A 463 11.81 38.13 -19.12
CA TYR A 463 10.38 38.35 -19.05
C TYR A 463 10.14 39.83 -18.88
N SER A 464 9.26 40.39 -19.71
CA SER A 464 8.72 41.73 -19.51
C SER A 464 7.59 41.66 -18.49
N ILE A 465 7.32 42.76 -17.80
CA ILE A 465 6.08 42.92 -17.01
C ILE A 465 4.82 42.76 -17.87
N LEU A 466 4.96 42.93 -19.19
CA LEU A 466 3.92 42.74 -20.18
C LEU A 466 3.80 41.28 -20.67
N ASP A 467 4.68 40.36 -20.24
CA ASP A 467 4.56 38.95 -20.58
C ASP A 467 3.51 38.27 -19.69
N ILE A 468 2.27 38.42 -20.11
CA ILE A 468 1.06 37.88 -19.47
C ILE A 468 1.11 36.35 -19.27
N ASN A 469 1.93 35.62 -20.04
CA ASN A 469 2.04 34.17 -19.90
C ASN A 469 2.78 33.75 -18.62
N THR A 470 3.43 34.70 -17.93
CA THR A 470 4.17 34.46 -16.70
C THR A 470 3.34 34.67 -15.43
N PHE A 471 2.16 35.27 -15.55
CA PHE A 471 1.35 35.64 -14.39
C PHE A 471 0.92 34.41 -13.60
N GLY A 472 1.23 34.42 -12.30
CA GLY A 472 0.90 33.33 -11.39
C GLY A 472 1.73 32.05 -11.56
N LEU A 473 2.79 32.06 -12.40
CA LEU A 473 3.75 30.96 -12.45
C LEU A 473 4.66 30.96 -11.20
N HIS A 474 5.44 29.90 -11.04
CA HIS A 474 6.34 29.76 -9.89
C HIS A 474 7.66 29.09 -10.28
N TYR A 475 8.66 29.24 -9.41
CA TYR A 475 9.89 28.48 -9.44
C TYR A 475 9.80 27.25 -8.55
N LEU A 476 10.49 26.18 -8.93
CA LEU A 476 10.76 25.01 -8.10
C LEU A 476 12.21 25.09 -7.60
N LEU A 477 12.38 25.25 -6.29
CA LEU A 477 13.68 25.42 -5.64
C LEU A 477 14.03 24.22 -4.77
N SER A 478 15.33 23.89 -4.70
CA SER A 478 15.92 23.01 -3.68
C SER A 478 17.33 23.47 -3.32
N SER A 479 17.77 23.15 -2.10
CA SER A 479 19.18 23.28 -1.74
C SER A 479 20.02 22.27 -2.52
N SER A 480 21.25 22.63 -2.90
CA SER A 480 22.18 21.68 -3.53
C SER A 480 22.60 20.56 -2.58
N GLU A 481 22.58 20.80 -1.28
CA GLU A 481 22.88 19.79 -0.24
C GLU A 481 21.72 18.81 -0.06
N ASN A 482 20.49 19.27 -0.26
CA ASN A 482 19.29 18.45 -0.13
C ASN A 482 18.36 18.61 -1.36
N PRO A 483 18.71 18.01 -2.50
CA PRO A 483 17.98 18.17 -3.76
C PRO A 483 16.58 17.51 -3.76
N ASN A 484 16.31 16.63 -2.78
CA ASN A 484 15.03 15.96 -2.63
C ASN A 484 13.98 16.85 -1.96
N HIS A 485 14.41 17.89 -1.22
CA HIS A 485 13.51 18.83 -0.55
C HIS A 485 13.23 20.01 -1.47
N GLN A 486 12.22 19.86 -2.32
CA GLN A 486 11.81 20.87 -3.28
C GLN A 486 10.61 21.69 -2.77
N ARG A 487 10.60 22.99 -3.04
CA ARG A 487 9.48 23.90 -2.73
C ARG A 487 9.21 24.87 -3.87
N GLN A 488 7.94 25.25 -4.00
CA GLN A 488 7.52 26.24 -4.96
C GLN A 488 7.59 27.64 -4.38
N TYR A 489 8.03 28.61 -5.20
CA TYR A 489 8.01 30.03 -4.88
C TYR A 489 7.43 30.82 -6.04
N SER A 490 6.37 31.58 -5.78
CA SER A 490 5.67 32.36 -6.80
C SER A 490 6.61 33.35 -7.49
N PHE A 491 6.49 33.42 -8.81
CA PHE A 491 7.13 34.45 -9.61
C PHE A 491 6.37 35.77 -9.47
N ALA A 492 7.09 36.86 -9.26
CA ALA A 492 6.54 38.21 -9.28
C ALA A 492 7.61 39.19 -9.75
N HIS A 493 7.56 39.51 -11.04
CA HIS A 493 8.50 40.44 -11.66
C HIS A 493 8.35 41.87 -11.09
N SER A 494 7.14 42.24 -10.70
CA SER A 494 6.79 43.52 -10.09
C SER A 494 7.49 43.79 -8.77
N LEU A 495 8.03 42.76 -8.10
CA LEU A 495 8.81 42.90 -6.87
C LEU A 495 10.32 43.04 -7.14
N ASN A 496 10.75 42.99 -8.41
CA ASN A 496 12.09 43.45 -8.78
C ASN A 496 12.23 44.93 -8.38
N PRO A 497 13.27 45.32 -7.63
CA PRO A 497 13.42 46.69 -7.13
C PRO A 497 13.28 47.76 -8.21
N ASP A 498 13.84 47.56 -9.40
CA ASP A 498 13.80 48.56 -10.45
C ASP A 498 12.39 48.76 -11.01
N ILE A 499 11.67 47.64 -11.19
CA ILE A 499 10.30 47.63 -11.71
C ILE A 499 9.33 48.16 -10.67
N TYR A 500 9.51 47.75 -9.42
CA TYR A 500 8.70 48.26 -8.31
C TYR A 500 8.84 49.78 -8.21
N GLN A 501 10.08 50.30 -8.24
CA GLN A 501 10.32 51.74 -8.23
C GLN A 501 9.75 52.44 -9.46
N GLN A 502 9.81 51.82 -10.64
CA GLN A 502 9.17 52.36 -11.84
C GLN A 502 7.65 52.46 -11.67
N ASN A 503 6.99 51.43 -11.14
CA ASN A 503 5.56 51.47 -10.84
C ASN A 503 5.20 52.59 -9.86
N LEU A 504 6.00 52.79 -8.79
CA LEU A 504 5.78 53.87 -7.83
C LEU A 504 5.96 55.26 -8.46
N ARG A 505 6.93 55.43 -9.36
CA ARG A 505 7.10 56.68 -10.12
C ARG A 505 5.91 56.96 -11.02
N LEU A 506 5.40 55.95 -11.73
CA LEU A 506 4.21 56.07 -12.57
C LEU A 506 2.98 56.46 -11.76
N ILE A 507 2.77 55.83 -10.60
CA ILE A 507 1.71 56.22 -9.66
C ILE A 507 1.89 57.69 -9.29
N LYS A 508 3.08 58.10 -8.84
CA LYS A 508 3.33 59.49 -8.44
C LYS A 508 3.06 60.49 -9.56
N GLN A 509 3.57 60.26 -10.77
CA GLN A 509 3.32 61.11 -11.94
C GLN A 509 1.83 61.26 -12.24
N ALA A 510 1.08 60.16 -12.12
CA ALA A 510 -0.37 60.16 -12.34
C ALA A 510 -1.14 60.93 -11.26
N LEU A 511 -0.72 60.83 -9.99
CA LEU A 511 -1.33 61.58 -8.88
C LEU A 511 -1.00 63.09 -8.95
N ASP A 512 0.19 63.43 -9.45
CA ASP A 512 0.66 64.82 -9.62
C ASP A 512 0.08 65.50 -10.88
N ASN A 513 -0.83 64.84 -11.62
CA ASN A 513 -1.40 65.31 -12.89
C ASN A 513 -0.35 65.72 -13.94
N SER A 514 0.76 64.98 -14.01
CA SER A 514 1.79 65.20 -15.03
C SER A 514 1.20 65.00 -16.43
N LYS A 515 1.44 65.96 -17.35
CA LYS A 515 0.91 65.91 -18.73
C LYS A 515 1.53 64.78 -19.56
N ASP A 516 2.79 64.42 -19.27
CA ASP A 516 3.52 63.35 -19.96
C ASP A 516 3.88 62.23 -18.97
N ILE A 517 3.10 61.16 -18.96
CA ILE A 517 3.44 59.94 -18.22
C ILE A 517 4.42 59.14 -19.09
N ILE A 518 5.68 59.11 -18.67
CA ILE A 518 6.75 58.45 -19.43
C ILE A 518 7.17 57.17 -18.71
N ALA A 519 6.87 56.03 -19.33
CA ALA A 519 7.45 54.77 -18.92
C ALA A 519 8.91 54.72 -19.37
N VAL A 520 9.84 54.54 -18.43
CA VAL A 520 11.21 54.16 -18.77
C VAL A 520 11.22 52.65 -18.91
N GLU A 521 11.02 52.16 -20.13
CA GLU A 521 11.25 50.76 -20.44
C GLU A 521 12.76 50.53 -20.55
N LYS A 522 13.44 50.49 -19.40
CA LYS A 522 14.71 49.78 -19.37
C LYS A 522 14.37 48.33 -19.61
N SER A 523 14.94 47.73 -20.66
CA SER A 523 15.04 46.28 -20.69
C SER A 523 15.88 45.90 -19.46
N TYR A 524 15.20 45.46 -18.40
CA TYR A 524 15.86 45.00 -17.17
C TYR A 524 16.44 43.61 -17.48
N LEU A 525 17.50 43.62 -18.29
CA LEU A 525 18.22 42.45 -18.76
C LEU A 525 19.08 41.88 -17.63
N THR A 526 18.44 41.33 -16.60
CA THR A 526 19.17 40.69 -15.51
C THR A 526 18.99 39.18 -15.58
N SER A 527 20.09 38.43 -15.62
CA SER A 527 20.14 36.98 -15.38
C SER A 527 19.77 36.57 -13.95
N ASP A 528 19.39 37.56 -13.14
CA ASP A 528 19.15 37.44 -11.73
C ASP A 528 17.67 37.20 -11.48
N ILE A 529 17.41 36.37 -10.47
CA ILE A 529 16.07 36.03 -10.02
C ILE A 529 15.84 36.76 -8.70
N TYR A 530 14.68 37.38 -8.57
CA TYR A 530 14.20 37.95 -7.32
C TYR A 530 13.13 37.05 -6.73
N LEU A 531 13.38 36.52 -5.52
CA LEU A 531 12.43 35.68 -4.78
C LEU A 531 11.97 36.40 -3.52
N THR A 532 10.66 36.44 -3.32
CA THR A 532 10.08 36.93 -2.07
C THR A 532 9.76 35.74 -1.18
N VAL A 533 10.44 35.63 -0.05
CA VAL A 533 10.42 34.46 0.82
C VAL A 533 10.07 34.87 2.23
N LYS A 534 9.04 34.23 2.80
CA LYS A 534 8.73 34.32 4.23
C LYS A 534 9.49 33.23 4.99
N ASN A 535 10.16 33.60 6.08
CA ASN A 535 10.89 32.71 6.95
C ASN A 535 9.92 31.96 7.89
N TYR A 536 9.84 30.65 7.76
CA TYR A 536 9.05 29.78 8.64
C TYR A 536 9.89 29.10 9.73
N SER A 537 11.11 29.60 10.01
CA SER A 537 12.09 29.06 10.98
C SER A 537 12.69 27.68 10.65
N GLN A 538 12.02 26.88 9.82
CA GLN A 538 12.48 25.55 9.40
C GLN A 538 12.36 25.34 7.88
N GLY A 539 13.06 24.32 7.39
CA GLY A 539 13.07 23.89 5.99
C GLY A 539 13.66 24.92 5.02
N LEU A 540 13.40 24.75 3.72
CA LEU A 540 14.05 25.54 2.66
C LEU A 540 13.89 27.06 2.80
N SER A 541 12.79 27.53 3.39
CA SER A 541 12.60 28.95 3.65
C SER A 541 13.59 29.51 4.67
N SER A 542 13.93 28.72 5.69
CA SER A 542 14.93 29.04 6.71
C SER A 542 16.33 28.95 6.11
N ASP A 543 16.58 27.89 5.32
CA ASP A 543 17.85 27.71 4.59
C ASP A 543 18.15 28.93 3.70
N LEU A 544 17.16 29.44 2.95
CA LEU A 544 17.33 30.64 2.13
C LEU A 544 17.66 31.90 2.94
N HIS A 545 17.08 32.06 4.14
CA HIS A 545 17.35 33.19 5.02
C HIS A 545 18.73 33.11 5.68
N ASN A 546 19.13 31.91 6.09
CA ASN A 546 20.37 31.67 6.82
C ASN A 546 21.58 31.38 5.91
N ALA A 547 21.35 31.16 4.61
CA ALA A 547 22.39 30.75 3.70
C ALA A 547 23.55 31.74 3.58
N SER A 548 24.76 31.21 3.42
CA SER A 548 25.95 31.98 3.06
C SER A 548 25.92 32.36 1.57
N LYS A 549 26.82 33.27 1.15
CA LYS A 549 26.99 33.61 -0.29
C LYS A 549 27.54 32.44 -1.13
N ASN A 550 28.11 31.43 -0.48
CA ASN A 550 28.67 30.25 -1.15
C ASN A 550 27.63 29.16 -1.37
N ASP A 551 26.50 29.22 -0.67
CA ASP A 551 25.47 28.19 -0.73
C ASP A 551 24.78 28.23 -2.11
N GLU A 552 24.55 27.04 -2.66
CA GLU A 552 24.01 26.87 -4.00
C GLU A 552 22.59 26.31 -3.96
N PHE A 553 21.70 26.92 -4.73
CA PHE A 553 20.31 26.49 -4.88
C PHE A 553 20.05 26.05 -6.32
N ASN A 554 19.39 24.90 -6.48
CA ASN A 554 18.89 24.46 -7.77
C ASN A 554 17.54 25.10 -8.01
N ILE A 555 17.40 25.85 -9.11
CA ILE A 555 16.16 26.53 -9.49
C ILE A 555 15.74 26.00 -10.85
N ASN A 556 14.49 25.54 -10.92
CA ASN A 556 13.82 25.14 -12.14
C ASN A 556 12.51 25.94 -12.29
N GLY A 557 12.04 26.14 -13.51
CA GLY A 557 10.80 26.86 -13.79
C GLY A 557 10.96 27.73 -15.03
N LEU A 558 10.05 28.65 -15.31
CA LEU A 558 8.79 28.86 -14.57
C LEU A 558 7.84 27.66 -14.76
N TYR A 559 7.09 27.27 -13.74
CA TYR A 559 6.12 26.16 -13.79
C TYR A 559 4.69 26.60 -13.44
N GLY A 560 3.70 25.75 -13.77
CA GLY A 560 2.28 25.91 -13.41
C GLY A 560 1.31 26.31 -14.52
N LEU A 561 0.02 26.41 -14.20
CA LEU A 561 -1.01 26.87 -15.15
C LEU A 561 -1.14 28.40 -15.19
N GLY A 562 -0.40 29.11 -14.33
CA GLY A 562 -0.53 30.54 -14.15
C GLY A 562 -1.92 30.93 -13.64
N LEU A 563 -2.33 32.15 -13.93
CA LEU A 563 -3.67 32.64 -13.60
C LEU A 563 -4.78 32.08 -14.51
N GLY A 564 -4.44 31.23 -15.49
CA GLY A 564 -5.41 30.73 -16.46
C GLY A 564 -5.92 31.81 -17.42
N ILE A 565 -5.14 32.88 -17.58
CA ILE A 565 -5.43 33.99 -18.47
C ILE A 565 -4.57 33.80 -19.71
N TYR A 566 -5.19 33.34 -20.80
CA TYR A 566 -4.46 33.03 -22.02
C TYR A 566 -4.84 34.01 -23.11
N PRO A 567 -3.86 34.60 -23.82
CA PRO A 567 -4.12 35.30 -25.07
C PRO A 567 -4.53 34.26 -26.12
N SER A 568 -5.81 33.87 -26.13
CA SER A 568 -6.36 33.29 -27.35
C SER A 568 -6.47 34.42 -28.37
N ASN A 569 -6.42 34.09 -29.66
CA ASN A 569 -6.45 35.07 -30.75
C ASN A 569 -7.73 35.94 -30.82
N GLN A 570 -8.60 36.00 -29.78
CA GLN A 570 -9.80 36.85 -29.81
C GLN A 570 -10.59 37.08 -28.50
N THR A 571 -10.14 36.66 -27.31
CA THR A 571 -10.90 36.99 -26.07
C THR A 571 -10.03 37.75 -25.07
N LYS A 572 -10.18 39.06 -25.09
CA LYS A 572 -9.77 39.94 -23.99
C LYS A 572 -10.58 39.60 -22.73
N LEU A 573 -10.03 39.93 -21.56
CA LEU A 573 -10.70 39.78 -20.28
C LEU A 573 -11.88 40.75 -20.17
N THR A 574 -13.03 40.22 -19.80
CA THR A 574 -14.28 40.96 -19.53
C THR A 574 -14.96 40.38 -18.29
N GLY A 575 -15.87 41.16 -17.68
CA GLY A 575 -16.61 40.78 -16.47
C GLY A 575 -15.79 40.80 -15.17
N ASN A 576 -16.31 40.15 -14.12
CA ASN A 576 -15.76 40.23 -12.76
C ASN A 576 -14.82 39.08 -12.40
N TYR A 577 -13.70 39.43 -11.78
CA TYR A 577 -12.69 38.52 -11.25
C TYR A 577 -12.50 38.78 -9.76
N LEU A 578 -12.55 37.72 -8.95
CA LEU A 578 -12.32 37.81 -7.51
C LEU A 578 -10.94 37.24 -7.15
N ILE A 579 -10.15 37.99 -6.39
CA ILE A 579 -8.87 37.53 -5.84
C ILE A 579 -8.98 37.46 -4.32
N PHE A 580 -8.62 36.32 -3.74
CA PHE A 580 -8.50 36.13 -2.30
C PHE A 580 -7.06 35.76 -1.95
N ALA A 581 -6.35 36.69 -1.31
CA ALA A 581 -4.93 36.55 -0.99
C ALA A 581 -4.67 36.58 0.52
N GLY A 582 -3.95 35.59 1.04
CA GLY A 582 -3.51 35.53 2.44
C GLY A 582 -1.99 35.67 2.58
N GLY A 583 -1.50 36.72 3.23
CA GLY A 583 -0.06 36.94 3.45
C GLY A 583 0.74 36.95 2.14
N THR A 584 1.72 36.06 2.02
CA THR A 584 2.53 35.89 0.79
C THR A 584 1.71 35.41 -0.42
N GLY A 585 0.46 34.97 -0.23
CA GLY A 585 -0.45 34.63 -1.32
C GLY A 585 -0.81 35.80 -2.24
N ILE A 586 -0.44 37.04 -1.91
CA ILE A 586 -0.60 38.19 -2.83
C ILE A 586 0.39 38.17 -4.00
N ILE A 587 1.55 37.54 -3.82
CA ILE A 587 2.69 37.59 -4.75
C ILE A 587 2.32 37.18 -6.19
N PRO A 588 1.60 36.05 -6.43
CA PRO A 588 1.20 35.63 -7.79
C PRO A 588 0.39 36.67 -8.58
N PHE A 589 -0.23 37.64 -7.91
CA PHE A 589 -1.15 38.59 -8.52
C PHE A 589 -0.50 39.95 -8.79
N LEU A 590 0.67 40.24 -8.21
CA LEU A 590 1.27 41.58 -8.31
C LEU A 590 1.62 41.97 -9.75
N ASP A 591 2.00 41.01 -10.60
CA ASP A 591 2.26 41.26 -12.02
C ASP A 591 1.00 41.65 -12.79
N LEU A 592 -0.14 41.02 -12.48
CA LEU A 592 -1.43 41.41 -13.03
C LEU A 592 -1.85 42.81 -12.55
N LEU A 593 -1.61 43.15 -11.28
CA LEU A 593 -1.93 44.48 -10.76
C LEU A 593 -1.06 45.57 -11.40
N SER A 594 0.24 45.30 -11.58
CA SER A 594 1.11 46.20 -12.32
C SER A 594 0.69 46.34 -13.78
N TYR A 595 0.28 45.25 -14.43
CA TYR A 595 -0.26 45.32 -15.79
C TYR A 595 -1.49 46.23 -15.88
N ILE A 596 -2.43 46.10 -14.93
CA ILE A 596 -3.62 46.97 -14.87
C ILE A 596 -3.24 48.43 -14.63
N LEU A 597 -2.25 48.70 -13.78
CA LEU A 597 -1.71 50.05 -13.60
C LEU A 597 -1.23 50.63 -14.94
N TRP A 598 -0.41 49.88 -15.68
CA TRP A 598 0.13 50.34 -16.95
C TRP A 598 -0.97 50.54 -18.01
N TYR A 599 -1.96 49.64 -18.05
CA TYR A 599 -3.15 49.77 -18.88
C TYR A 599 -3.93 51.06 -18.57
N ASN A 600 -4.21 51.33 -17.29
CA ASN A 600 -4.97 52.52 -16.86
C ASN A 600 -4.25 53.84 -17.10
N LEU A 601 -2.93 53.79 -17.30
CA LEU A 601 -2.10 54.93 -17.66
C LEU A 601 -1.93 55.10 -19.17
N GLY A 602 -2.52 54.22 -20.00
CA GLY A 602 -2.42 54.28 -21.45
C GLY A 602 -1.05 53.83 -21.99
N LEU A 603 -0.28 53.08 -21.20
CA LEU A 603 1.07 52.64 -21.54
C LEU A 603 1.11 51.30 -22.29
N ILE A 604 -0.04 50.64 -22.43
CA ILE A 604 -0.20 49.37 -23.15
C ILE A 604 -1.02 49.65 -24.42
N PRO A 605 -0.50 49.34 -25.62
CA PRO A 605 -1.26 49.51 -26.86
C PRO A 605 -2.56 48.72 -26.82
N GLU A 606 -3.67 49.32 -27.26
CA GLU A 606 -5.00 48.72 -27.18
C GLU A 606 -5.11 47.36 -27.91
N GLN A 607 -4.37 47.20 -29.01
CA GLN A 607 -4.27 45.97 -29.79
C GLN A 607 -3.55 44.84 -29.04
N SER A 608 -2.68 45.21 -28.08
CA SER A 608 -1.91 44.29 -27.23
C SER A 608 -2.50 44.17 -25.82
N SER A 609 -3.60 44.88 -25.54
CA SER A 609 -4.28 44.84 -24.26
C SER A 609 -4.96 43.49 -24.05
N LEU A 610 -4.70 42.92 -22.88
CA LEU A 610 -5.39 41.75 -22.35
C LEU A 610 -6.80 42.09 -21.85
N ILE A 611 -7.09 43.36 -21.60
CA ILE A 611 -8.30 43.84 -20.94
C ILE A 611 -9.23 44.53 -21.95
N ASP A 612 -10.53 44.32 -21.83
CA ASP A 612 -11.58 45.01 -22.60
C ASP A 612 -12.79 45.39 -21.76
N GLY A 613 -13.63 46.27 -22.31
CA GLY A 613 -15.02 46.48 -21.89
C GLY A 613 -15.22 46.69 -20.38
N ASP A 614 -15.99 45.79 -19.77
CA ASP A 614 -16.47 45.84 -18.37
C ASP A 614 -15.58 45.08 -17.37
N PHE A 615 -14.33 44.77 -17.75
CA PHE A 615 -13.40 44.04 -16.89
C PHE A 615 -13.23 44.67 -15.51
N LYS A 616 -13.32 43.85 -14.46
CA LYS A 616 -13.17 44.29 -13.09
C LYS A 616 -12.52 43.26 -12.18
N ILE A 617 -11.50 43.66 -11.45
CA ILE A 617 -10.90 42.88 -10.35
C ILE A 617 -11.42 43.38 -9.00
N HIS A 618 -11.83 42.44 -8.15
CA HIS A 618 -12.09 42.65 -6.74
C HIS A 618 -11.03 41.91 -5.93
N LEU A 619 -10.07 42.65 -5.38
CA LEU A 619 -8.99 42.12 -4.58
C LEU A 619 -9.35 42.12 -3.09
N HIS A 620 -9.41 40.94 -2.49
CA HIS A 620 -9.56 40.74 -1.06
C HIS A 620 -8.24 40.19 -0.51
N CYS A 621 -7.53 40.96 0.31
CA CYS A 621 -6.27 40.50 0.89
C CYS A 621 -6.26 40.63 2.42
N SER A 622 -5.65 39.64 3.09
CA SER A 622 -5.58 39.54 4.54
C SER A 622 -4.16 39.32 5.02
N PHE A 623 -3.70 40.18 5.93
CA PHE A 623 -2.38 40.14 6.56
C PHE A 623 -2.53 40.10 8.09
N ARG A 624 -1.49 39.72 8.85
CA ARG A 624 -1.61 39.71 10.32
C ARG A 624 -1.74 41.12 10.87
N GLU A 625 -0.90 42.01 10.35
CA GLU A 625 -0.83 43.41 10.71
C GLU A 625 -0.39 44.24 9.50
N LYS A 626 -0.53 45.57 9.59
CA LYS A 626 -0.19 46.49 8.50
C LYS A 626 1.26 46.36 8.01
N ASN A 627 2.20 46.05 8.91
CA ASN A 627 3.62 45.91 8.58
C ASN A 627 3.93 44.64 7.76
N ASP A 628 3.01 43.66 7.71
CA ASP A 628 3.19 42.44 6.93
C ASP A 628 2.80 42.61 5.44
N TYR A 629 2.31 43.79 5.04
CA TYR A 629 1.77 43.99 3.71
C TYR A 629 2.89 43.94 2.66
N ILE A 630 2.69 43.13 1.63
CA ILE A 630 3.61 43.02 0.49
C ILE A 630 2.98 43.74 -0.70
N GLY A 631 3.70 44.71 -1.27
CA GLY A 631 3.21 45.48 -2.42
C GLY A 631 2.15 46.54 -2.09
N GLN A 632 2.02 46.95 -0.83
CA GLN A 632 0.99 47.90 -0.38
C GLN A 632 0.96 49.19 -1.21
N GLU A 633 2.12 49.81 -1.43
CA GLU A 633 2.22 51.09 -2.14
C GLU A 633 1.73 50.98 -3.58
N LEU A 634 2.00 49.84 -4.24
CA LEU A 634 1.49 49.53 -5.58
C LEU A 634 -0.03 49.36 -5.56
N ILE A 635 -0.57 48.59 -4.60
CA ILE A 635 -2.00 48.29 -4.49
C ILE A 635 -2.82 49.55 -4.18
N GLU A 636 -2.40 50.32 -3.17
CA GLU A 636 -3.05 51.58 -2.81
C GLU A 636 -2.88 52.63 -3.89
N GLY A 637 -1.69 52.69 -4.50
CA GLY A 637 -1.40 53.58 -5.62
C GLY A 637 -2.33 53.30 -6.80
N LEU A 638 -2.48 52.04 -7.21
CA LEU A 638 -3.42 51.64 -8.26
C LEU A 638 -4.86 52.04 -7.93
N LYS A 639 -5.31 51.83 -6.68
CA LYS A 639 -6.64 52.26 -6.23
C LYS A 639 -6.84 53.77 -6.43
N ARG A 640 -5.84 54.59 -6.07
CA ARG A 640 -5.91 56.06 -6.23
C ARG A 640 -5.87 56.47 -7.69
N VAL A 641 -5.01 55.85 -8.50
CA VAL A 641 -4.96 56.06 -9.96
C VAL A 641 -6.32 55.78 -10.59
N ASN A 642 -6.99 54.70 -10.19
CA ASN A 642 -8.35 54.41 -10.65
C ASN A 642 -9.36 55.49 -10.31
N GLN A 643 -9.29 56.06 -9.12
CA GLN A 643 -10.19 57.14 -8.70
C GLN A 643 -9.97 58.40 -9.54
N ILE A 644 -8.72 58.79 -9.79
CA ILE A 644 -8.39 60.00 -10.56
C ILE A 644 -8.70 59.82 -12.05
N LYS A 645 -8.40 58.64 -12.62
CA LYS A 645 -8.68 58.33 -14.03
C LYS A 645 -10.13 57.90 -14.28
N VAL A 646 -10.97 57.86 -13.23
CA VAL A 646 -12.38 57.44 -13.28
C VAL A 646 -12.54 56.03 -13.88
N MET A 647 -11.64 55.13 -13.51
CA MET A 647 -11.63 53.73 -13.95
C MET A 647 -12.35 52.85 -12.91
N SER A 648 -13.18 51.93 -13.39
CA SER A 648 -13.97 51.02 -12.54
C SER A 648 -13.39 49.60 -12.44
N ASN A 649 -12.24 49.35 -13.08
CA ASN A 649 -11.70 48.01 -13.32
C ASN A 649 -10.92 47.38 -12.14
N PHE A 650 -10.72 48.09 -11.04
CA PHE A 650 -10.03 47.56 -9.86
C PHE A 650 -10.63 48.10 -8.56
N GLN A 651 -10.93 47.18 -7.65
CA GLN A 651 -11.38 47.43 -6.28
C GLN A 651 -10.56 46.57 -5.32
N VAL A 652 -10.25 47.12 -4.13
CA VAL A 652 -9.48 46.40 -3.12
C VAL A 652 -10.08 46.57 -1.73
N LYS A 653 -10.12 45.46 -0.98
CA LYS A 653 -10.45 45.38 0.43
C LYS A 653 -9.30 44.69 1.17
N MET A 654 -8.51 45.49 1.89
CA MET A 654 -7.44 45.00 2.75
C MET A 654 -7.96 44.84 4.18
N ARG A 655 -7.56 43.76 4.86
CA ARG A 655 -8.00 43.44 6.22
C ARG A 655 -6.85 42.89 7.04
N ASP A 656 -6.94 43.12 8.34
CA ASP A 656 -6.05 42.50 9.32
C ASP A 656 -6.72 41.21 9.87
N GLN A 657 -5.92 40.17 10.13
CA GLN A 657 -6.40 38.84 10.56
C GLN A 657 -7.15 38.85 11.89
N ASN A 658 -7.02 39.91 12.69
CA ASN A 658 -7.78 40.09 13.94
C ASN A 658 -9.30 40.17 13.70
N ASN A 659 -9.74 40.46 12.47
CA ASN A 659 -11.12 40.28 12.05
C ASN A 659 -11.30 38.86 11.52
N LYS A 660 -12.19 38.07 12.16
CA LYS A 660 -12.73 36.72 11.84
C LYS A 660 -12.20 36.03 10.58
N GLU A 661 -11.82 34.75 10.64
CA GLU A 661 -11.30 33.92 9.53
C GLU A 661 -12.06 34.09 8.20
N TRP A 662 -11.50 33.65 7.07
CA TRP A 662 -12.22 33.64 5.79
C TRP A 662 -13.46 32.73 5.91
N GLU A 663 -14.60 33.29 6.32
CA GLU A 663 -15.86 32.58 6.54
C GLU A 663 -16.68 32.49 5.24
N LYS A 664 -17.57 31.50 5.17
CA LYS A 664 -18.50 31.30 4.05
C LYS A 664 -19.27 32.58 3.70
N ASP A 665 -19.81 33.25 4.70
CA ASP A 665 -20.63 34.46 4.54
C ASP A 665 -19.85 35.59 3.88
N TYR A 666 -18.53 35.66 4.12
CA TYR A 666 -17.68 36.64 3.47
C TYR A 666 -17.53 36.36 1.97
N LEU A 667 -17.26 35.09 1.62
CA LEU A 667 -17.16 34.69 0.21
C LEU A 667 -18.49 34.92 -0.52
N GLN A 668 -19.61 34.59 0.14
CA GLN A 668 -20.93 34.85 -0.41
C GLN A 668 -21.16 36.35 -0.65
N LYS A 669 -20.88 37.21 0.32
CA LYS A 669 -20.99 38.67 0.17
C LYS A 669 -20.09 39.22 -0.95
N ALA A 670 -18.88 38.69 -1.10
CA ALA A 670 -17.97 39.11 -2.18
C ALA A 670 -18.51 38.72 -3.56
N VAL A 671 -19.13 37.53 -3.69
CA VAL A 671 -19.81 37.09 -4.92
C VAL A 671 -21.05 37.95 -5.22
N GLU A 672 -21.85 38.27 -4.20
CA GLU A 672 -23.02 39.14 -4.32
C GLU A 672 -22.61 40.57 -4.74
N GLN A 673 -21.49 41.09 -4.23
CA GLN A 673 -20.92 42.38 -4.63
C GLN A 673 -20.43 42.44 -6.08
N ALA A 674 -20.10 41.28 -6.66
CA ALA A 674 -19.81 41.14 -8.08
C ALA A 674 -21.07 40.85 -8.92
N GLU A 675 -22.25 41.18 -8.39
CA GLU A 675 -23.57 41.02 -9.01
C GLU A 675 -23.85 39.57 -9.48
N GLY A 676 -23.20 38.59 -8.84
CA GLY A 676 -23.30 37.17 -9.22
C GLY A 676 -22.67 36.80 -10.56
N LYS A 677 -22.16 37.76 -11.35
CA LYS A 677 -21.52 37.54 -12.65
C LYS A 677 -20.00 37.46 -12.49
N VAL A 678 -19.53 36.33 -11.96
CA VAL A 678 -18.11 36.08 -11.71
C VAL A 678 -17.53 35.14 -12.77
N ASN A 679 -16.52 35.62 -13.50
CA ASN A 679 -15.81 34.85 -14.51
C ASN A 679 -14.78 33.90 -13.88
N LYS A 680 -14.07 34.37 -12.84
CA LYS A 680 -13.01 33.62 -12.18
C LYS A 680 -12.84 34.03 -10.73
N ILE A 681 -12.51 33.06 -9.88
CA ILE A 681 -12.13 33.24 -8.48
C ILE A 681 -10.74 32.63 -8.29
N TRP A 682 -9.76 33.47 -7.98
CA TRP A 682 -8.42 33.03 -7.60
C TRP A 682 -8.26 33.10 -6.09
N VAL A 683 -7.71 32.04 -5.50
CA VAL A 683 -7.41 31.96 -4.07
C VAL A 683 -5.96 31.54 -3.92
N CYS A 684 -5.18 32.29 -3.15
CA CYS A 684 -3.82 31.93 -2.80
C CYS A 684 -3.53 32.34 -1.35
N GLY A 685 -2.97 31.43 -0.57
CA GLY A 685 -2.67 31.70 0.83
C GLY A 685 -2.33 30.44 1.61
N PRO A 686 -2.44 30.49 2.95
CA PRO A 686 -2.15 29.35 3.80
C PRO A 686 -3.02 28.12 3.46
N PRO A 687 -2.53 26.90 3.68
CA PRO A 687 -3.27 25.68 3.32
C PRO A 687 -4.69 25.59 3.91
N LYS A 688 -4.86 26.00 5.16
CA LYS A 688 -6.18 26.07 5.82
C LYS A 688 -7.16 27.00 5.08
N MET A 689 -6.68 28.13 4.54
CA MET A 689 -7.50 29.07 3.77
C MET A 689 -7.97 28.42 2.47
N ASN A 690 -7.04 27.92 1.66
CA ASN A 690 -7.35 27.27 0.38
C ASN A 690 -8.30 26.08 0.55
N GLU A 691 -8.13 25.28 1.62
CA GLU A 691 -9.06 24.20 1.96
C GLU A 691 -10.47 24.72 2.30
N SER A 692 -10.58 25.71 3.19
CA SER A 692 -11.87 26.32 3.56
C SER A 692 -12.59 26.91 2.35
N PHE A 693 -11.88 27.61 1.47
CA PHE A 693 -12.45 28.16 0.23
C PHE A 693 -13.01 27.07 -0.68
N ASN A 694 -12.31 25.95 -0.80
CA ASN A 694 -12.81 24.83 -1.60
C ASN A 694 -14.11 24.24 -1.04
N ILE A 695 -14.22 24.13 0.30
CA ILE A 695 -15.44 23.67 0.97
C ILE A 695 -16.59 24.66 0.72
N PHE A 696 -16.34 25.94 0.96
CA PHE A 696 -17.36 26.97 0.81
C PHE A 696 -17.80 27.12 -0.63
N PHE A 697 -16.87 27.08 -1.58
CA PHE A 697 -17.18 27.13 -3.00
C PHE A 697 -18.07 25.96 -3.42
N ASN A 698 -17.82 24.74 -2.95
CA ASN A 698 -18.70 23.60 -3.27
C ASN A 698 -20.15 23.79 -2.79
N GLN A 699 -20.35 24.53 -1.69
CA GLN A 699 -21.69 24.89 -1.21
C GLN A 699 -22.31 26.01 -2.05
N LEU A 700 -21.54 27.07 -2.35
CA LEU A 700 -22.00 28.22 -3.13
C LEU A 700 -22.21 27.90 -4.61
N LYS A 701 -21.50 26.90 -5.14
CA LYS A 701 -21.58 26.47 -6.54
C LYS A 701 -23.01 26.13 -6.94
N LYS A 702 -23.77 25.49 -6.05
CA LYS A 702 -25.20 25.16 -6.30
C LYS A 702 -26.07 26.41 -6.29
N GLN A 703 -25.82 27.33 -5.35
CA GLN A 703 -26.60 28.56 -5.19
C GLN A 703 -26.44 29.52 -6.38
N PHE A 704 -25.21 29.73 -6.84
CA PHE A 704 -24.89 30.67 -7.93
C PHE A 704 -24.72 30.00 -9.30
N LYS A 705 -25.01 28.70 -9.41
CA LYS A 705 -24.87 27.89 -10.64
C LYS A 705 -23.47 27.98 -11.28
N PHE A 706 -22.43 28.04 -10.46
CA PHE A 706 -21.06 28.14 -10.96
C PHE A 706 -20.58 26.85 -11.62
N LYS A 707 -19.74 27.00 -12.65
CA LYS A 707 -18.93 25.90 -13.21
C LYS A 707 -17.75 25.61 -12.28
N ASN A 708 -17.24 24.37 -12.29
CA ASN A 708 -16.09 23.98 -11.46
C ASN A 708 -14.85 24.83 -11.73
N GLU A 709 -14.64 25.19 -12.99
CA GLU A 709 -13.43 25.88 -13.47
C GLU A 709 -13.34 27.34 -13.01
N ILE A 710 -14.40 27.89 -12.42
CA ILE A 710 -14.40 29.27 -11.92
C ILE A 710 -13.41 29.41 -10.76
N LEU A 711 -13.27 28.41 -9.89
CA LEU A 711 -12.33 28.45 -8.78
C LEU A 711 -10.94 27.96 -9.20
N SER A 712 -9.89 28.68 -8.81
CA SER A 712 -8.50 28.24 -8.96
C SER A 712 -7.72 28.50 -7.67
N LEU A 713 -7.17 27.42 -7.11
CA LEU A 713 -6.38 27.41 -5.88
C LEU A 713 -4.89 27.40 -6.24
N LEU A 714 -4.25 28.55 -6.11
CA LEU A 714 -2.83 28.76 -6.41
C LEU A 714 -1.96 28.28 -5.24
#